data_AF-A0A5C7X0S2-F1
#
_entry.id   AF-A0A5C7X0S2-F1
#
_cell.length_a   1.000
_cell.length_b   1.000
_cell.length_c   1.000
_cell.angle_alpha   90.00
_cell.angle_beta   90.00
_cell.angle_gamma   90.00
#
_symmetry.space_group_name_H-M   'P 1'
#
loop_
_entity.id
_entity.type
_entity.pdbx_description
1 polymer ?
#
loop_
_entity_poly.entity_id
_entity_poly.type
_entity_poly.pdbx_seq_one_letter_code
_entity_poly.pdbx_strand_id
1 'polypeptide(L)'
;MIAFADTGPTGQLAAPTALVSWAHSNTDWGPDQSADWERTVKSFTDLLREGGIDADLDLFHQSDTSIDWTRWGPNKVRTSDFVIVAISRAWSERWQGINAPTVGAGAAAEADTLKGIFGKDQSEFQRKTLIALLPGATSDLVPEDLYRLNRYTLTELNRESAEDLIRAVFNAPRYVAQPVGPRPTFDGALPSPAPATPSVTALRHATTPFEATGSAEYFERLSSVSDERSRHRRRGAGLTDRQVQSTLSFRAQVPQALHFGSGELRIVHGPLGSGKSDLAEEWHRSSLRRAMADGGAAVPVWITIDGLGTAALEPFVLAEVGLSALSDRGVDVVVDGLDERADRASSLMRQAGEFVKKWPRSRVLLTTRSPGLAPDELLVAAPLLTHQEAEGLMERVAGRQIPALGAQLQTAVLRPLFALLVAQRIAAVEGATGIHEVIDRVVDDVVSRENYDLFAELRALAVETIRGGGAIDPATIAAADVAARIRSSPLVTTTGRKCAFALATFEQWFAAHAILDGIVGMDEVLSTMDTFDRWRYVLAILAATGDPARADKMLAALASWNPGAASWVVDEMESGGLSRALPNVGPSDWEAFGQRARIAMQSWLDGLGPLASCFAPLRRFAAAFDDIAVAVRIYAPRVTMTWLPRFQIRNEVLPPVVDDSVLSRWQHRSFQMSTAQMPTAANGIWQITRDLIAADITENFADTALQIALQHAGVARNEARVYQAAARLRNEAPPGFTGQLDIERLYPAADIAPSPSHPFGGYSFETMYCYAVAVIDAAMRCYLELSSWLTPRFGRALPLRGLMPVEFFGSMFYEPDRERSPYEFGVLLEPGFSWLFRPLGSTPGYVLDPDDNRISLTINDDARSDEMTADRTRLYASYRSYIEAHPEYEPFARPFSSTHGRIDVFHRTPATQLAIGWLWEDLKELGFVNGISSPNL
;
A
#
# COMPACT_ATOMS: atom_id res chain seq x y z
N MET A 1 40.72 -66.07 -7.01
CA MET A 1 40.83 -66.30 -8.46
C MET A 1 40.58 -64.96 -9.11
N ILE A 2 41.61 -64.40 -9.73
CA ILE A 2 41.65 -63.05 -10.30
C ILE A 2 41.08 -63.12 -11.72
N ALA A 3 40.25 -62.14 -12.10
CA ALA A 3 40.06 -61.76 -13.49
C ALA A 3 39.82 -60.24 -13.57
N PHE A 4 40.75 -59.56 -14.23
CA PHE A 4 40.80 -58.14 -14.54
C PHE A 4 39.84 -57.78 -15.68
N ALA A 5 39.21 -56.61 -15.59
CA ALA A 5 38.72 -55.78 -16.69
C ALA A 5 38.34 -54.41 -16.09
N ASP A 6 38.67 -53.24 -16.62
CA ASP A 6 39.57 -52.81 -17.68
C ASP A 6 39.82 -51.32 -17.37
N THR A 7 41.07 -50.88 -17.48
CA THR A 7 41.51 -49.53 -17.13
C THR A 7 41.18 -48.55 -18.25
N GLY A 8 40.14 -47.73 -18.06
CA GLY A 8 40.03 -46.42 -18.72
C GLY A 8 40.97 -45.40 -18.06
N PRO A 9 41.46 -44.39 -18.78
CA PRO A 9 42.55 -43.54 -18.31
C PRO A 9 42.14 -42.81 -17.02
N THR A 10 43.01 -42.78 -16.03
CA THR A 10 42.93 -41.89 -14.87
C THR A 10 42.69 -40.47 -15.37
N GLY A 11 41.42 -40.05 -15.38
CA GLY A 11 41.04 -38.66 -15.54
C GLY A 11 41.60 -37.93 -14.33
N GLN A 12 42.74 -37.28 -14.51
CA GLN A 12 43.23 -36.26 -13.60
C GLN A 12 42.05 -35.30 -13.39
N LEU A 13 41.45 -35.27 -12.19
CA LEU A 13 40.42 -34.29 -11.85
C LEU A 13 41.02 -32.92 -12.19
N ALA A 14 40.44 -32.23 -13.17
CA ALA A 14 40.93 -30.92 -13.57
C ALA A 14 40.95 -30.02 -12.32
N ALA A 15 42.08 -29.36 -12.07
CA ALA A 15 42.20 -28.45 -10.95
C ALA A 15 41.12 -27.37 -11.07
N PRO A 16 40.39 -27.03 -9.99
CA PRO A 16 39.38 -25.98 -10.04
C PRO A 16 40.04 -24.67 -10.46
N THR A 17 39.42 -23.97 -11.40
CA THR A 17 39.94 -22.71 -11.95
C THR A 17 39.47 -21.52 -11.10
N ALA A 18 40.35 -20.57 -10.82
CA ALA A 18 40.00 -19.38 -10.06
C ALA A 18 40.57 -18.11 -10.70
N LEU A 19 39.78 -17.03 -10.75
CA LEU A 19 40.29 -15.69 -11.02
C LEU A 19 40.57 -14.98 -9.69
N VAL A 20 41.76 -14.41 -9.52
CA VAL A 20 42.04 -13.49 -8.40
C VAL A 20 41.73 -12.05 -8.84
N SER A 21 40.63 -11.50 -8.35
CA SER A 21 40.21 -10.11 -8.64
C SER A 21 40.76 -9.17 -7.56
N TRP A 22 41.47 -8.12 -7.97
CA TRP A 22 42.17 -7.21 -7.06
C TRP A 22 42.27 -5.80 -7.63
N ALA A 23 42.62 -4.83 -6.78
CA ALA A 23 42.83 -3.45 -7.17
C ALA A 23 44.32 -3.06 -7.12
N HIS A 24 44.84 -2.50 -8.22
CA HIS A 24 46.28 -2.24 -8.40
C HIS A 24 46.89 -1.25 -7.41
N SER A 25 46.18 -0.16 -7.10
CA SER A 25 46.61 0.83 -6.12
C SER A 25 45.41 1.56 -5.54
N ASN A 26 45.57 2.09 -4.32
CA ASN A 26 44.68 3.05 -3.71
C ASN A 26 45.15 4.48 -4.01
N THR A 27 44.25 5.46 -4.01
CA THR A 27 44.55 6.86 -4.39
C THR A 27 45.56 7.55 -3.46
N ASP A 28 45.71 7.05 -2.23
CA ASP A 28 46.58 7.56 -1.18
C ASP A 28 47.94 6.83 -1.08
N TRP A 29 48.21 5.84 -1.95
CA TRP A 29 49.43 5.03 -1.88
C TRP A 29 50.60 5.61 -2.67
N GLY A 30 51.80 5.52 -2.08
CA GLY A 30 53.05 5.76 -2.79
C GLY A 30 53.43 4.61 -3.77
N PRO A 31 54.42 4.83 -4.64
CA PRO A 31 54.90 3.80 -5.57
C PRO A 31 55.38 2.52 -4.87
N ASP A 32 56.06 2.64 -3.74
CA ASP A 32 56.59 1.49 -2.97
C ASP A 32 55.46 0.65 -2.36
N GLN A 33 54.41 1.29 -1.85
CA GLN A 33 53.24 0.61 -1.27
C GLN A 33 52.42 -0.12 -2.34
N SER A 34 52.30 0.46 -3.54
CA SER A 34 51.64 -0.20 -4.67
C SER A 34 52.43 -1.43 -5.14
N ALA A 35 53.77 -1.31 -5.20
CA ALA A 35 54.63 -2.44 -5.55
C ALA A 35 54.65 -3.54 -4.46
N ASP A 36 54.55 -3.18 -3.18
CA ASP A 36 54.39 -4.13 -2.07
C ASP A 36 53.07 -4.90 -2.16
N TRP A 37 51.98 -4.21 -2.48
CA TRP A 37 50.66 -4.83 -2.66
C TRP A 37 50.61 -5.77 -3.86
N GLU A 38 51.16 -5.35 -5.00
CA GLU A 38 51.29 -6.19 -6.20
C GLU A 38 52.06 -7.49 -5.90
N ARG A 39 53.20 -7.39 -5.20
CA ARG A 39 53.96 -8.56 -4.75
C ARG A 39 53.16 -9.46 -3.82
N THR A 40 52.38 -8.88 -2.90
CA THR A 40 51.52 -9.61 -1.96
C THR A 40 50.44 -10.40 -2.68
N VAL A 41 49.74 -9.78 -3.65
CA VAL A 41 48.69 -10.43 -4.44
C VAL A 41 49.29 -11.52 -5.34
N LYS A 42 50.46 -11.28 -5.95
CA LYS A 42 51.17 -12.31 -6.71
C LYS A 42 51.53 -13.52 -5.84
N SER A 43 52.14 -13.29 -4.68
CA SER A 43 52.51 -14.36 -3.75
C SER A 43 51.29 -15.13 -3.22
N PHE A 44 50.16 -14.45 -3.02
CA PHE A 44 48.88 -15.10 -2.69
C PHE A 44 48.38 -15.99 -3.84
N THR A 45 48.43 -15.52 -5.08
CA THR A 45 48.06 -16.33 -6.24
C THR A 45 48.97 -17.54 -6.40
N ASP A 46 50.29 -17.38 -6.24
CA ASP A 46 51.23 -18.50 -6.27
C ASP A 46 50.90 -19.54 -5.18
N LEU A 47 50.53 -19.09 -3.96
CA LEU A 47 50.11 -19.96 -2.86
C LEU A 47 48.85 -20.77 -3.19
N LEU A 48 47.87 -20.18 -3.88
CA LEU A 48 46.67 -20.90 -4.35
C LEU A 48 47.04 -21.98 -5.39
N ARG A 49 47.98 -21.67 -6.28
CA ARG A 49 48.51 -22.62 -7.28
C ARG A 49 49.25 -23.79 -6.63
N GLU A 50 50.07 -23.53 -5.62
CA GLU A 50 50.68 -24.58 -4.78
C GLU A 50 49.64 -25.38 -3.98
N GLY A 51 48.48 -24.78 -3.70
CA GLY A 51 47.30 -25.39 -3.11
C GLY A 51 46.50 -26.31 -4.05
N GLY A 52 46.87 -26.39 -5.33
CA GLY A 52 46.21 -27.22 -6.34
C GLY A 52 45.04 -26.54 -7.06
N ILE A 53 44.89 -25.22 -6.93
CA ILE A 53 43.89 -24.40 -7.64
C ILE A 53 44.56 -23.79 -8.87
N ASP A 54 43.97 -23.91 -10.05
CA ASP A 54 44.48 -23.21 -11.25
C ASP A 54 44.07 -21.73 -11.20
N ALA A 55 44.73 -20.98 -10.33
CA ALA A 55 44.47 -19.56 -10.08
C ALA A 55 45.17 -18.69 -11.13
N ASP A 56 44.41 -17.81 -11.78
CA ASP A 56 44.86 -16.90 -12.83
C ASP A 56 44.79 -15.43 -12.35
N LEU A 57 45.73 -14.62 -12.82
CA LEU A 57 45.94 -13.23 -12.41
C LEU A 57 46.42 -12.41 -13.60
N ASP A 58 45.94 -11.18 -13.73
CA ASP A 58 46.31 -10.25 -14.80
C ASP A 58 47.83 -10.03 -14.93
N LEU A 59 48.58 -10.02 -13.82
CA LEU A 59 50.04 -9.93 -13.79
C LEU A 59 50.74 -10.99 -14.64
N PHE A 60 50.16 -12.18 -14.79
CA PHE A 60 50.75 -13.27 -15.60
C PHE A 60 50.68 -13.01 -17.11
N HIS A 61 49.83 -12.05 -17.51
CA HIS A 61 49.49 -11.78 -18.90
C HIS A 61 50.00 -10.42 -19.38
N GLN A 62 50.69 -9.63 -18.53
CA GLN A 62 51.16 -8.28 -18.86
C GLN A 62 52.11 -8.21 -20.07
N SER A 63 52.87 -9.28 -20.35
CA SER A 63 53.77 -9.35 -21.50
C SER A 63 53.11 -9.85 -22.80
N ASP A 64 51.82 -10.21 -22.76
CA ASP A 64 51.08 -10.70 -23.93
C ASP A 64 50.43 -9.52 -24.68
N THR A 65 50.96 -9.22 -25.86
CA THR A 65 50.49 -8.11 -26.70
C THR A 65 49.17 -8.40 -27.42
N SER A 66 48.60 -9.60 -27.30
CA SER A 66 47.39 -10.02 -28.02
C SER A 66 46.10 -9.94 -27.19
N ILE A 67 46.18 -9.56 -25.91
CA ILE A 67 45.05 -9.57 -24.98
C ILE A 67 44.25 -8.27 -25.05
N ASP A 68 42.95 -8.40 -25.26
CA ASP A 68 41.98 -7.32 -25.05
C ASP A 68 41.62 -7.22 -23.56
N TRP A 69 42.33 -6.34 -22.87
CA TRP A 69 42.14 -6.08 -21.44
C TRP A 69 40.74 -5.61 -21.06
N THR A 70 39.97 -5.03 -21.99
CA THR A 70 38.59 -4.60 -21.72
C THR A 70 37.62 -5.78 -21.59
N ARG A 71 37.96 -6.93 -22.19
CA ARG A 71 37.12 -8.14 -22.22
C ARG A 71 37.71 -9.30 -21.41
N TRP A 72 39.03 -9.32 -21.21
CA TRP A 72 39.71 -10.43 -20.54
C TRP A 72 39.20 -10.68 -19.12
N GLY A 73 39.19 -9.65 -18.25
CA GLY A 73 38.72 -9.76 -16.86
C GLY A 73 37.25 -10.19 -16.75
N PRO A 74 36.32 -9.49 -17.41
CA PRO A 74 34.90 -9.90 -17.47
C PRO A 74 34.69 -11.31 -18.03
N ASN A 75 35.50 -11.76 -18.99
CA ASN A 75 35.40 -13.12 -19.52
C ASN A 75 35.88 -14.15 -18.48
N LYS A 76 37.00 -13.88 -17.80
CA LYS A 76 37.53 -14.74 -16.72
C LYS A 76 36.58 -14.85 -15.54
N VAL A 77 35.89 -13.77 -15.16
CA VAL A 77 34.82 -13.81 -14.14
C VAL A 77 33.70 -14.77 -14.55
N ARG A 78 33.35 -14.84 -15.84
CA ARG A 78 32.29 -15.74 -16.33
C ARG A 78 32.75 -17.19 -16.46
N THR A 79 33.98 -17.43 -16.90
CA THR A 79 34.45 -18.78 -17.27
C THR A 79 35.16 -19.55 -16.16
N SER A 80 35.76 -18.87 -15.17
CA SER A 80 36.43 -19.54 -14.04
C SER A 80 35.42 -20.24 -13.13
N ASP A 81 35.79 -21.28 -12.40
CA ASP A 81 34.90 -21.94 -11.44
C ASP A 81 34.67 -21.08 -10.20
N PHE A 82 35.69 -20.34 -9.79
CA PHE A 82 35.69 -19.43 -8.64
C PHE A 82 36.22 -18.04 -9.00
N VAL A 83 35.76 -17.02 -8.28
CA VAL A 83 36.34 -15.67 -8.28
C VAL A 83 36.71 -15.34 -6.84
N ILE A 84 38.01 -15.24 -6.59
CA ILE A 84 38.56 -14.93 -5.27
C ILE A 84 38.91 -13.45 -5.25
N VAL A 85 38.16 -12.68 -4.47
CA VAL A 85 38.35 -11.23 -4.36
C VAL A 85 39.37 -10.96 -3.27
N ALA A 86 40.53 -10.41 -3.65
CA ALA A 86 41.52 -9.87 -2.70
C ALA A 86 41.05 -8.48 -2.27
N ILE A 87 40.36 -8.42 -1.13
CA ILE A 87 39.66 -7.20 -0.71
C ILE A 87 40.65 -6.12 -0.29
N SER A 88 40.42 -4.90 -0.78
CA SER A 88 41.14 -3.69 -0.45
C SER A 88 40.17 -2.50 -0.51
N ARG A 89 40.51 -1.37 0.10
CA ARG A 89 39.68 -0.16 0.03
C ARG A 89 39.36 0.23 -1.42
N ALA A 90 40.38 0.25 -2.27
CA ALA A 90 40.24 0.58 -3.69
C ALA A 90 39.33 -0.39 -4.46
N TRP A 91 39.32 -1.68 -4.11
CA TRP A 91 38.40 -2.65 -4.72
C TRP A 91 36.96 -2.44 -4.22
N SER A 92 36.78 -2.16 -2.92
CA SER A 92 35.48 -1.84 -2.32
C SER A 92 34.84 -0.60 -2.96
N GLU A 93 35.62 0.46 -3.20
CA GLU A 93 35.14 1.67 -3.87
C GLU A 93 34.65 1.39 -5.30
N ARG A 94 35.32 0.48 -6.02
CA ARG A 94 34.93 0.05 -7.38
C ARG A 94 33.68 -0.81 -7.38
N TRP A 95 33.50 -1.66 -6.36
CA TRP A 95 32.24 -2.35 -6.16
C TRP A 95 31.10 -1.38 -5.88
N GLN A 96 31.31 -0.33 -5.10
CA GLN A 96 30.28 0.63 -4.74
C GLN A 96 30.03 1.69 -5.82
N GLY A 97 30.92 1.81 -6.81
CA GLY A 97 30.82 2.81 -7.89
C GLY A 97 31.16 4.24 -7.43
N ILE A 98 31.91 4.39 -6.33
CA ILE A 98 32.30 5.69 -5.75
C ILE A 98 33.71 6.12 -6.16
N ASN A 99 34.41 5.33 -6.96
CA ASN A 99 35.73 5.67 -7.51
C ASN A 99 35.63 6.71 -8.64
N ALA A 100 36.73 7.42 -8.91
CA ALA A 100 36.82 8.34 -10.06
C ALA A 100 36.59 7.58 -11.39
N PRO A 101 35.79 8.12 -12.35
CA PRO A 101 35.38 7.41 -13.57
C PRO A 101 36.52 6.96 -14.49
N THR A 102 37.71 7.55 -14.35
CA THR A 102 38.89 7.27 -15.18
C THR A 102 39.91 6.33 -14.51
N VAL A 103 39.63 5.84 -13.31
CA VAL A 103 40.59 5.07 -12.50
C VAL A 103 40.08 3.64 -12.26
N GLY A 104 40.92 2.64 -12.51
CA GLY A 104 40.66 1.26 -12.08
C GLY A 104 39.63 0.49 -12.93
N ALA A 105 39.53 0.80 -14.22
CA ALA A 105 38.53 0.24 -15.15
C ALA A 105 38.47 -1.31 -15.17
N GLY A 106 39.59 -2.00 -14.98
CA GLY A 106 39.62 -3.47 -14.95
C GLY A 106 38.81 -4.08 -13.80
N ALA A 107 39.14 -3.70 -12.55
CA ALA A 107 38.43 -4.21 -11.38
C ALA A 107 36.98 -3.72 -11.29
N ALA A 108 36.68 -2.53 -11.80
CA ALA A 108 35.29 -2.06 -11.94
C ALA A 108 34.49 -2.95 -12.91
N ALA A 109 35.06 -3.28 -14.07
CA ALA A 109 34.41 -4.17 -15.04
C ALA A 109 34.21 -5.61 -14.51
N GLU A 110 35.15 -6.12 -13.71
CA GLU A 110 35.01 -7.40 -13.01
C GLU A 110 33.92 -7.36 -11.93
N ALA A 111 33.88 -6.30 -11.13
CA ALA A 111 32.84 -6.07 -10.13
C ALA A 111 31.45 -5.96 -10.76
N ASP A 112 31.31 -5.22 -11.86
CA ASP A 112 30.04 -5.10 -12.59
C ASP A 112 29.61 -6.43 -13.23
N THR A 113 30.57 -7.24 -13.68
CA THR A 113 30.27 -8.58 -14.17
C THR A 113 29.77 -9.49 -13.05
N LEU A 114 30.36 -9.42 -11.86
CA LEU A 114 29.88 -10.12 -10.68
C LEU A 114 28.48 -9.66 -10.25
N LYS A 115 28.19 -8.35 -10.28
CA LYS A 115 26.83 -7.81 -10.09
C LYS A 115 25.85 -8.33 -11.14
N GLY A 116 26.30 -8.45 -12.39
CA GLY A 116 25.51 -9.06 -13.46
C GLY A 116 25.19 -10.54 -13.22
N ILE A 117 26.15 -11.32 -12.69
CA ILE A 117 25.90 -12.71 -12.27
C ILE A 117 24.91 -12.73 -11.11
N PHE A 118 25.08 -11.88 -10.09
CA PHE A 118 24.14 -11.77 -8.98
C PHE A 118 22.70 -11.44 -9.43
N GLY A 119 22.54 -10.49 -10.35
CA GLY A 119 21.24 -10.12 -10.91
C GLY A 119 20.58 -11.25 -11.71
N LYS A 120 21.37 -12.16 -12.27
CA LYS A 120 20.89 -13.29 -13.11
C LYS A 120 20.68 -14.59 -12.32
N ASP A 121 21.64 -14.99 -11.50
CA ASP A 121 21.63 -16.19 -10.66
C ASP A 121 22.39 -15.95 -9.34
N GLN A 122 21.63 -15.67 -8.29
CA GLN A 122 22.18 -15.40 -6.96
C GLN A 122 22.87 -16.64 -6.34
N SER A 123 22.46 -17.85 -6.72
CA SER A 123 23.07 -19.09 -6.21
C SER A 123 24.41 -19.34 -6.87
N GLU A 124 24.52 -19.05 -8.17
CA GLU A 124 25.79 -19.08 -8.90
C GLU A 124 26.78 -18.07 -8.30
N PHE A 125 26.35 -16.82 -8.10
CA PHE A 125 27.17 -15.79 -7.44
C PHE A 125 27.67 -16.24 -6.06
N GLN A 126 26.78 -16.74 -5.20
CA GLN A 126 27.15 -17.14 -3.84
C GLN A 126 28.11 -18.34 -3.80
N ARG A 127 27.98 -19.29 -4.73
CA ARG A 127 28.89 -20.44 -4.81
C ARG A 127 30.26 -20.05 -5.36
N LYS A 128 30.29 -19.13 -6.32
CA LYS A 128 31.48 -18.81 -7.12
C LYS A 128 32.37 -17.74 -6.48
N THR A 129 31.79 -16.78 -5.76
CA THR A 129 32.53 -15.63 -5.23
C THR A 129 33.00 -15.88 -3.79
N LEU A 130 34.32 -15.79 -3.58
CA LEU A 130 34.97 -15.97 -2.27
C LEU A 130 35.75 -14.70 -1.93
N ILE A 131 35.70 -14.27 -0.66
CA ILE A 131 36.41 -13.06 -0.21
C ILE A 131 37.66 -13.47 0.56
N ALA A 132 38.82 -13.01 0.08
CA ALA A 132 40.11 -13.18 0.75
C ALA A 132 40.55 -11.86 1.40
N LEU A 133 40.70 -11.88 2.73
CA LEU A 133 41.31 -10.82 3.52
C LEU A 133 42.79 -11.15 3.67
N LEU A 134 43.65 -10.50 2.88
CA LEU A 134 45.11 -10.69 2.93
C LEU A 134 45.72 -10.02 4.18
N PRO A 135 46.98 -10.33 4.57
CA PRO A 135 47.59 -9.77 5.77
C PRO A 135 47.51 -8.23 5.79
N GLY A 136 46.95 -7.69 6.87
CA GLY A 136 46.73 -6.24 7.04
C GLY A 136 45.38 -5.72 6.54
N ALA A 137 44.58 -6.51 5.83
CA ALA A 137 43.21 -6.16 5.46
C ALA A 137 42.22 -6.48 6.59
N THR A 138 41.31 -5.54 6.86
CA THR A 138 40.31 -5.63 7.92
C THR A 138 38.92 -5.88 7.35
N SER A 139 38.02 -6.49 8.14
CA SER A 139 36.71 -6.95 7.67
C SER A 139 35.70 -5.84 7.34
N ASP A 140 35.94 -4.63 7.82
CA ASP A 140 35.21 -3.39 7.53
C ASP A 140 35.41 -2.92 6.08
N LEU A 141 36.46 -3.38 5.39
CA LEU A 141 36.67 -3.09 3.97
C LEU A 141 35.74 -3.86 3.03
N VAL A 142 34.95 -4.81 3.55
CA VAL A 142 33.99 -5.57 2.76
C VAL A 142 32.69 -4.73 2.60
N PRO A 143 32.21 -4.45 1.38
CA PRO A 143 30.91 -3.84 1.17
C PRO A 143 29.75 -4.62 1.81
N GLU A 144 28.74 -3.93 2.33
CA GLU A 144 27.57 -4.55 2.97
C GLU A 144 26.85 -5.57 2.06
N ASP A 145 26.75 -5.27 0.76
CA ASP A 145 26.15 -6.16 -0.25
C ASP A 145 26.84 -7.54 -0.33
N LEU A 146 28.11 -7.61 0.07
CA LEU A 146 28.92 -8.83 0.04
C LEU A 146 28.90 -9.60 1.37
N TYR A 147 28.14 -9.14 2.38
CA TYR A 147 28.11 -9.78 3.71
C TYR A 147 27.57 -11.20 3.71
N ARG A 148 26.81 -11.58 2.66
CA ARG A 148 26.31 -12.95 2.45
C ARG A 148 27.39 -13.96 2.03
N LEU A 149 28.58 -13.49 1.65
CA LEU A 149 29.67 -14.35 1.17
C LEU A 149 30.60 -14.78 2.31
N ASN A 150 31.14 -15.99 2.18
CA ASN A 150 32.16 -16.49 3.11
C ASN A 150 33.45 -15.69 2.96
N ARG A 151 34.04 -15.33 4.10
CA ARG A 151 35.28 -14.55 4.21
C ARG A 151 36.39 -15.43 4.75
N TYR A 152 37.55 -15.39 4.12
CA TYR A 152 38.72 -16.16 4.51
C TYR A 152 39.83 -15.19 4.87
N THR A 153 40.23 -15.19 6.14
CA THR A 153 41.25 -14.28 6.67
C THR A 153 42.60 -14.96 6.69
N LEU A 154 43.56 -14.40 5.95
CA LEU A 154 44.94 -14.85 5.94
C LEU A 154 45.76 -13.92 6.82
N THR A 155 46.12 -14.38 8.03
CA THR A 155 46.98 -13.62 8.95
C THR A 155 48.42 -13.54 8.44
N GLU A 156 48.88 -14.58 7.74
CA GLU A 156 50.16 -14.64 7.04
C GLU A 156 49.97 -15.29 5.66
N LEU A 157 50.83 -14.97 4.68
CA LEU A 157 50.80 -15.63 3.37
C LEU A 157 51.49 -17.00 3.43
N ASN A 158 50.85 -17.95 4.09
CA ASN A 158 51.31 -19.33 4.21
C ASN A 158 50.15 -20.33 4.02
N ARG A 159 50.49 -21.60 3.76
CA ARG A 159 49.51 -22.64 3.45
C ARG A 159 48.51 -22.90 4.59
N GLU A 160 48.95 -22.74 5.83
CA GLU A 160 48.12 -22.94 7.03
C GLU A 160 47.02 -21.87 7.11
N SER A 161 47.36 -20.61 6.88
CA SER A 161 46.38 -19.50 6.87
C SER A 161 45.41 -19.58 5.69
N ALA A 162 45.82 -20.16 4.56
CA ALA A 162 44.96 -20.35 3.38
C ALA A 162 44.12 -21.64 3.42
N GLU A 163 44.25 -22.49 4.45
CA GLU A 163 43.65 -23.83 4.48
C GLU A 163 42.12 -23.79 4.34
N ASP A 164 41.44 -22.89 5.07
CA ASP A 164 39.97 -22.80 5.03
C ASP A 164 39.45 -22.35 3.66
N LEU A 165 40.19 -21.47 2.97
CA LEU A 165 39.86 -21.03 1.61
C LEU A 165 40.03 -22.19 0.60
N ILE A 166 41.13 -22.93 0.70
CA ILE A 166 41.41 -24.09 -0.16
C ILE A 166 40.36 -25.18 0.09
N ARG A 167 40.01 -25.46 1.35
CA ARG A 167 38.94 -26.40 1.71
C ARG A 167 37.60 -26.02 1.11
N ALA A 168 37.26 -24.74 1.09
CA ALA A 168 36.02 -24.26 0.48
C ALA A 168 35.98 -24.51 -1.03
N VAL A 169 37.08 -24.25 -1.74
CA VAL A 169 37.19 -24.50 -3.18
C VAL A 169 37.04 -25.99 -3.52
N PHE A 170 37.58 -26.89 -2.68
CA PHE A 170 37.46 -28.33 -2.86
C PHE A 170 36.23 -28.97 -2.18
N ASN A 171 35.34 -28.17 -1.58
CA ASN A 171 34.20 -28.66 -0.78
C ASN A 171 34.60 -29.71 0.28
N ALA A 172 35.75 -29.50 0.93
CA ALA A 172 36.35 -30.41 1.90
C ALA A 172 36.09 -29.93 3.34
N PRO A 173 35.08 -30.47 4.06
CA PRO A 173 34.70 -29.97 5.39
C PRO A 173 35.86 -30.11 6.39
N ARG A 174 36.11 -29.07 7.19
CA ARG A 174 37.11 -29.08 8.27
C ARG A 174 36.73 -30.02 9.42
N TYR A 175 35.44 -30.11 9.70
CA TYR A 175 34.88 -30.97 10.74
C TYR A 175 33.84 -31.90 10.11
N VAL A 176 34.04 -33.21 10.23
CA VAL A 176 33.03 -34.20 9.88
C VAL A 176 32.10 -34.35 11.07
N ALA A 177 30.82 -34.00 10.88
CA ALA A 177 29.82 -34.18 11.92
C ALA A 177 29.78 -35.65 12.35
N GLN A 178 29.84 -35.91 13.66
CA GLN A 178 29.61 -37.25 14.18
C GLN A 178 28.19 -37.70 13.82
N PRO A 179 27.97 -38.99 13.53
CA PRO A 179 26.64 -39.51 13.28
C PRO A 179 25.70 -39.15 14.43
N VAL A 180 24.51 -38.65 14.09
CA VAL A 180 23.50 -38.27 15.08
C VAL A 180 23.15 -39.49 15.93
N GLY A 181 23.27 -39.37 17.25
CA GLY A 181 22.92 -40.44 18.20
C GLY A 181 21.42 -40.78 18.16
N PRO A 182 21.03 -41.96 18.66
CA PRO A 182 19.63 -42.37 18.68
C PRO A 182 18.78 -41.39 19.50
N ARG A 183 17.54 -41.17 19.03
CA ARG A 183 16.56 -40.30 19.68
C ARG A 183 16.32 -40.79 21.13
N PRO A 184 16.36 -39.90 22.15
CA PRO A 184 16.01 -40.29 23.52
C PRO A 184 14.56 -40.77 23.59
N THR A 185 14.35 -41.94 24.19
CA THR A 185 13.02 -42.49 24.47
C THR A 185 12.52 -41.97 25.82
N PHE A 186 11.30 -41.44 25.83
CA PHE A 186 10.55 -41.13 27.05
C PHE A 186 9.50 -42.23 27.25
N ASP A 187 9.44 -42.82 28.44
CA ASP A 187 8.61 -43.99 28.73
C ASP A 187 7.11 -43.66 28.71
N GLY A 188 6.34 -44.41 27.92
CA GLY A 188 4.88 -44.42 28.01
C GLY A 188 4.12 -45.02 26.82
N ALA A 189 4.16 -46.35 26.70
CA ALA A 189 3.17 -47.30 26.11
C ALA A 189 3.67 -48.19 24.95
N LEU A 190 3.81 -49.48 25.25
CA LEU A 190 4.14 -50.64 24.39
C LEU A 190 2.83 -51.41 23.97
N PRO A 191 2.82 -52.42 23.07
CA PRO A 191 2.75 -52.29 21.61
C PRO A 191 1.71 -53.27 20.98
N SER A 192 1.53 -53.27 19.65
CA SER A 192 0.96 -54.42 18.91
C SER A 192 1.64 -54.56 17.53
N PRO A 193 1.83 -55.79 16.99
CA PRO A 193 3.03 -56.18 16.27
C PRO A 193 3.00 -55.91 14.76
N ALA A 194 4.20 -55.75 14.21
CA ALA A 194 4.52 -55.42 12.83
C ALA A 194 4.12 -56.51 11.80
N PRO A 195 4.02 -56.11 10.52
CA PRO A 195 4.74 -56.88 9.52
C PRO A 195 5.59 -56.01 8.57
N ALA A 196 6.78 -56.57 8.33
CA ALA A 196 7.64 -56.49 7.14
C ALA A 196 8.13 -55.13 6.61
N THR A 197 9.44 -54.96 6.71
CA THR A 197 10.31 -54.03 5.97
C THR A 197 9.99 -53.93 4.48
N PRO A 198 10.13 -52.70 3.92
CA PRO A 198 11.10 -52.55 2.84
C PRO A 198 12.01 -51.33 2.97
N SER A 199 13.28 -51.59 2.71
CA SER A 199 14.23 -50.86 1.85
C SER A 199 14.28 -49.32 1.83
N VAL A 200 15.47 -48.85 2.18
CA VAL A 200 16.25 -47.67 1.69
C VAL A 200 15.66 -46.89 0.49
N THR A 201 14.62 -46.09 0.70
CA THR A 201 14.24 -44.98 -0.20
C THR A 201 13.43 -43.91 0.55
N ALA A 202 13.77 -42.64 0.34
CA ALA A 202 13.04 -41.41 0.69
C ALA A 202 13.16 -40.86 2.13
N LEU A 203 13.91 -39.75 2.25
CA LEU A 203 13.52 -38.65 3.13
C LEU A 203 12.16 -38.15 2.63
N ARG A 204 11.05 -38.63 3.21
CA ARG A 204 9.72 -38.09 2.91
C ARG A 204 9.46 -36.85 3.76
N HIS A 205 9.27 -35.71 3.12
CA HIS A 205 8.45 -34.63 3.67
C HIS A 205 7.12 -35.24 4.16
N ALA A 206 6.52 -34.67 5.22
CA ALA A 206 5.19 -35.09 5.64
C ALA A 206 4.25 -35.08 4.42
N THR A 207 3.59 -36.21 4.12
CA THR A 207 2.70 -36.34 2.97
C THR A 207 1.67 -35.22 3.01
N THR A 208 1.59 -34.42 1.95
CA THR A 208 0.63 -33.30 1.89
C THR A 208 -0.80 -33.81 1.74
N PRO A 209 -1.84 -33.01 2.06
CA PRO A 209 -3.23 -33.38 1.81
C PRO A 209 -3.47 -33.89 0.39
N PHE A 210 -2.91 -33.23 -0.63
CA PHE A 210 -3.02 -33.65 -2.03
C PHE A 210 -2.34 -35.00 -2.32
N GLU A 211 -1.14 -35.21 -1.79
CA GLU A 211 -0.38 -36.46 -1.96
C GLU A 211 -1.01 -37.63 -1.19
N ALA A 212 -1.62 -37.36 -0.03
CA ALA A 212 -2.16 -38.38 0.87
C ALA A 212 -3.47 -38.99 0.37
N THR A 213 -4.37 -38.16 -0.18
CA THR A 213 -5.68 -38.62 -0.69
C THR A 213 -5.63 -38.97 -2.18
N GLY A 214 -4.64 -38.47 -2.92
CA GLY A 214 -4.60 -38.57 -4.38
C GLY A 214 -5.56 -37.56 -5.05
N SER A 215 -5.36 -37.37 -6.36
CA SER A 215 -6.00 -36.27 -7.11
C SER A 215 -7.53 -36.35 -7.16
N ALA A 216 -8.10 -37.53 -7.39
CA ALA A 216 -9.55 -37.70 -7.52
C ALA A 216 -10.28 -37.37 -6.21
N GLU A 217 -9.86 -37.97 -5.10
CA GLU A 217 -10.46 -37.75 -3.77
C GLU A 217 -10.22 -36.31 -3.28
N TYR A 218 -9.05 -35.73 -3.57
CA TYR A 218 -8.77 -34.33 -3.25
C TYR A 218 -9.72 -33.37 -3.99
N PHE A 219 -9.95 -33.58 -5.29
CA PHE A 219 -10.86 -32.73 -6.07
C PHE A 219 -12.33 -32.92 -5.67
N GLU A 220 -12.76 -34.13 -5.33
CA GLU A 220 -14.10 -34.39 -4.79
C GLU A 220 -14.30 -33.66 -3.45
N ARG A 221 -13.31 -33.73 -2.55
CA ARG A 221 -13.33 -32.97 -1.29
C ARG A 221 -13.44 -31.47 -1.55
N LEU A 222 -12.61 -30.90 -2.43
CA LEU A 222 -12.67 -29.47 -2.75
C LEU A 222 -14.02 -29.07 -3.36
N SER A 223 -14.61 -29.91 -4.21
CA SER A 223 -15.94 -29.67 -4.76
C SER A 223 -17.02 -29.64 -3.66
N SER A 224 -16.97 -30.58 -2.72
CA SER A 224 -17.87 -30.60 -1.55
C SER A 224 -17.73 -29.33 -0.71
N VAL A 225 -16.49 -28.94 -0.39
CA VAL A 225 -16.22 -27.73 0.42
C VAL A 225 -16.67 -26.46 -0.32
N SER A 226 -16.48 -26.34 -1.63
CA SER A 226 -16.98 -25.21 -2.43
C SER A 226 -18.52 -25.11 -2.40
N ASP A 227 -19.21 -26.24 -2.48
CA ASP A 227 -20.67 -26.28 -2.37
C ASP A 227 -21.14 -25.95 -0.96
N GLU A 228 -20.45 -26.42 0.08
CA GLU A 228 -20.71 -26.05 1.47
C GLU A 228 -20.51 -24.55 1.71
N ARG A 229 -19.43 -23.94 1.23
CA ARG A 229 -19.22 -22.48 1.34
C ARG A 229 -20.34 -21.69 0.69
N SER A 230 -20.76 -22.09 -0.51
CA SER A 230 -21.88 -21.46 -1.21
C SER A 230 -23.19 -21.61 -0.42
N ARG A 231 -23.49 -22.81 0.09
CA ARG A 231 -24.67 -23.07 0.95
C ARG A 231 -24.62 -22.24 2.22
N HIS A 232 -23.45 -22.15 2.85
CA HIS A 232 -23.24 -21.45 4.10
C HIS A 232 -23.48 -19.95 3.95
N ARG A 233 -22.97 -19.31 2.88
CA ARG A 233 -23.28 -17.90 2.57
C ARG A 233 -24.78 -17.65 2.38
N ARG A 234 -25.50 -18.56 1.71
CA ARG A 234 -26.97 -18.47 1.55
C ARG A 234 -27.70 -18.65 2.88
N ARG A 235 -27.29 -19.59 3.73
CA ARG A 235 -27.83 -19.78 5.09
C ARG A 235 -27.56 -18.57 5.98
N GLY A 236 -26.37 -17.96 5.86
CA GLY A 236 -26.01 -16.72 6.54
C GLY A 236 -26.93 -15.56 6.17
N ALA A 237 -27.43 -15.51 4.93
CA ALA A 237 -28.49 -14.58 4.51
C ALA A 237 -29.90 -14.97 5.00
N GLY A 238 -30.03 -15.96 5.89
CA GLY A 238 -31.29 -16.38 6.52
C GLY A 238 -32.15 -17.34 5.69
N LEU A 239 -31.65 -17.86 4.57
CA LEU A 239 -32.41 -18.76 3.68
C LEU A 239 -32.61 -20.15 4.32
N THR A 240 -33.79 -20.74 4.08
CA THR A 240 -34.07 -22.15 4.41
C THR A 240 -33.38 -23.10 3.43
N ASP A 241 -33.17 -24.36 3.79
CA ASP A 241 -32.49 -25.34 2.91
C ASP A 241 -33.16 -25.47 1.52
N ARG A 242 -34.49 -25.34 1.44
CA ARG A 242 -35.22 -25.33 0.17
C ARG A 242 -34.85 -24.12 -0.70
N GLN A 243 -34.74 -22.94 -0.09
CA GLN A 243 -34.38 -21.69 -0.78
C GLN A 243 -32.89 -21.66 -1.14
N VAL A 244 -32.03 -22.22 -0.29
CA VAL A 244 -30.62 -22.45 -0.62
C VAL A 244 -30.54 -23.30 -1.88
N GLN A 245 -31.28 -24.42 -1.95
CA GLN A 245 -31.24 -25.29 -3.12
C GLN A 245 -31.77 -24.61 -4.39
N SER A 246 -32.81 -23.77 -4.31
CA SER A 246 -33.33 -23.06 -5.48
C SER A 246 -32.36 -21.98 -5.98
N THR A 247 -31.68 -21.27 -5.07
CA THR A 247 -30.76 -20.17 -5.40
C THR A 247 -29.41 -20.62 -5.90
N LEU A 248 -28.93 -21.83 -5.54
CA LEU A 248 -27.66 -22.36 -6.06
C LEU A 248 -27.65 -22.60 -7.58
N SER A 249 -28.83 -22.62 -8.22
CA SER A 249 -28.95 -22.62 -9.68
C SER A 249 -28.56 -21.28 -10.32
N PHE A 250 -28.62 -20.19 -9.55
CA PHE A 250 -28.23 -18.85 -9.96
C PHE A 250 -26.74 -18.65 -9.69
N ARG A 251 -25.92 -18.82 -10.74
CA ARG A 251 -24.46 -18.72 -10.65
C ARG A 251 -23.96 -17.38 -11.19
N ALA A 252 -22.95 -16.82 -10.54
CA ALA A 252 -22.28 -15.63 -11.02
C ALA A 252 -21.61 -15.94 -12.38
N GLN A 253 -21.79 -15.04 -13.34
CA GLN A 253 -21.09 -15.15 -14.62
C GLN A 253 -19.67 -14.64 -14.46
N VAL A 254 -18.68 -15.46 -14.81
CA VAL A 254 -17.27 -15.06 -14.75
C VAL A 254 -16.98 -14.09 -15.89
N PRO A 255 -16.60 -12.82 -15.61
CA PRO A 255 -16.29 -11.85 -16.65
C PRO A 255 -15.10 -12.29 -17.50
N GLN A 256 -15.07 -11.83 -18.75
CA GLN A 256 -13.97 -12.15 -19.67
C GLN A 256 -12.60 -11.74 -19.13
N ALA A 257 -12.53 -10.64 -18.37
CA ALA A 257 -11.31 -10.17 -17.72
C ALA A 257 -10.72 -11.15 -16.68
N LEU A 258 -11.50 -12.13 -16.19
CA LEU A 258 -11.02 -13.21 -15.31
C LEU A 258 -10.59 -14.48 -16.04
N HIS A 259 -10.53 -14.44 -17.38
CA HIS A 259 -9.91 -15.48 -18.21
C HIS A 259 -8.46 -15.12 -18.54
N PHE A 260 -7.59 -15.21 -17.54
CA PHE A 260 -6.16 -14.88 -17.64
C PHE A 260 -5.26 -16.13 -17.69
N GLY A 261 -4.06 -15.95 -18.25
CA GLY A 261 -3.07 -17.00 -18.48
C GLY A 261 -2.32 -17.43 -17.21
N SER A 262 -1.55 -18.51 -17.33
CA SER A 262 -0.62 -18.93 -16.28
C SER A 262 0.47 -17.88 -16.06
N GLY A 263 0.92 -17.72 -14.81
CA GLY A 263 1.90 -16.70 -14.41
C GLY A 263 1.28 -15.33 -14.11
N GLU A 264 -0.05 -15.22 -14.17
CA GLU A 264 -0.76 -13.96 -13.93
C GLU A 264 -1.57 -13.95 -12.62
N LEU A 265 -1.79 -12.73 -12.12
CA LEU A 265 -2.61 -12.39 -10.96
C LEU A 265 -3.76 -11.47 -11.41
N ARG A 266 -4.95 -11.65 -10.85
CA ARG A 266 -6.07 -10.69 -10.95
C ARG A 266 -6.74 -10.47 -9.60
N ILE A 267 -7.36 -9.31 -9.45
CA ILE A 267 -8.01 -8.87 -8.22
C ILE A 267 -9.43 -8.44 -8.52
N VAL A 268 -10.40 -9.14 -7.94
CA VAL A 268 -11.81 -8.77 -8.01
C VAL A 268 -12.11 -7.73 -6.94
N HIS A 269 -12.57 -6.55 -7.35
CA HIS A 269 -12.96 -5.49 -6.43
C HIS A 269 -14.43 -5.10 -6.57
N GLY A 270 -14.99 -4.55 -5.50
CA GLY A 270 -16.36 -4.04 -5.49
C GLY A 270 -16.93 -3.86 -4.10
N PRO A 271 -18.02 -3.10 -3.96
CA PRO A 271 -18.60 -2.78 -2.67
C PRO A 271 -19.14 -4.03 -1.96
N LEU A 272 -19.53 -3.86 -0.70
CA LEU A 272 -20.15 -4.92 0.07
C LEU A 272 -21.38 -5.50 -0.66
N GLY A 273 -21.49 -6.83 -0.66
CA GLY A 273 -22.62 -7.55 -1.24
C GLY A 273 -22.61 -7.68 -2.75
N SER A 274 -21.60 -7.16 -3.47
CA SER A 274 -21.51 -7.22 -4.95
C SER A 274 -21.29 -8.62 -5.53
N GLY A 275 -21.04 -9.64 -4.71
CA GLY A 275 -20.86 -11.02 -5.17
C GLY A 275 -19.41 -11.41 -5.50
N LYS A 276 -18.41 -10.67 -4.99
CA LYS A 276 -16.98 -10.99 -5.18
C LYS A 276 -16.64 -12.45 -4.86
N SER A 277 -17.08 -12.94 -3.71
CA SER A 277 -16.84 -14.32 -3.27
C SER A 277 -17.59 -15.34 -4.13
N ASP A 278 -18.83 -15.04 -4.56
CA ASP A 278 -19.59 -15.92 -5.48
C ASP A 278 -18.89 -16.01 -6.85
N LEU A 279 -18.31 -14.91 -7.32
CA LEU A 279 -17.53 -14.87 -8.54
C LEU A 279 -16.23 -15.68 -8.41
N ALA A 280 -15.53 -15.53 -7.28
CA ALA A 280 -14.33 -16.31 -6.99
C ALA A 280 -14.62 -17.83 -6.86
N GLU A 281 -15.78 -18.21 -6.31
CA GLU A 281 -16.22 -19.61 -6.28
C GLU A 281 -16.46 -20.18 -7.67
N GLU A 282 -17.12 -19.44 -8.58
CA GLU A 282 -17.34 -19.96 -9.93
C GLU A 282 -16.03 -20.06 -10.73
N TRP A 283 -15.09 -19.14 -10.50
CA TRP A 283 -13.73 -19.28 -11.03
C TRP A 283 -13.03 -20.54 -10.48
N HIS A 284 -13.08 -20.76 -9.16
CA HIS A 284 -12.50 -21.94 -8.51
C HIS A 284 -13.13 -23.25 -9.02
N ARG A 285 -14.45 -23.30 -9.18
CA ARG A 285 -15.16 -24.45 -9.75
C ARG A 285 -14.79 -24.71 -11.21
N SER A 286 -14.58 -23.66 -12.00
CA SER A 286 -14.07 -23.80 -13.37
C SER A 286 -12.67 -24.44 -13.37
N SER A 287 -11.80 -24.03 -12.44
CA SER A 287 -10.48 -24.65 -12.25
C SER A 287 -10.57 -26.11 -11.80
N LEU A 288 -11.48 -26.46 -10.89
CA LEU A 288 -11.77 -27.86 -10.51
C LEU A 288 -12.21 -28.70 -11.70
N ARG A 289 -13.16 -28.21 -12.51
CA ARG A 289 -13.61 -28.91 -13.72
C ARG A 289 -12.46 -29.18 -14.70
N ARG A 290 -11.54 -28.22 -14.86
CA ARG A 290 -10.32 -28.41 -15.67
C ARG A 290 -9.39 -29.45 -15.07
N ALA A 291 -9.09 -29.37 -13.77
CA ALA A 291 -8.18 -30.28 -13.08
C ALA A 291 -8.69 -31.73 -13.02
N MET A 292 -10.01 -31.93 -13.00
CA MET A 292 -10.64 -33.25 -13.10
C MET A 292 -10.61 -33.82 -14.52
N ALA A 293 -10.70 -32.97 -15.54
CA ALA A 293 -10.67 -33.39 -16.95
C ALA A 293 -9.25 -33.61 -17.48
N ASP A 294 -8.27 -32.87 -16.96
CA ASP A 294 -6.87 -32.89 -17.37
C ASP A 294 -5.94 -33.06 -16.16
N GLY A 295 -5.27 -34.21 -16.10
CA GLY A 295 -4.29 -34.54 -15.05
C GLY A 295 -3.04 -33.66 -15.05
N GLY A 296 -2.78 -32.91 -16.13
CA GLY A 296 -1.70 -31.92 -16.23
C GLY A 296 -2.10 -30.50 -15.82
N ALA A 297 -3.40 -30.22 -15.66
CA ALA A 297 -3.87 -28.87 -15.32
C ALA A 297 -3.51 -28.49 -13.88
N ALA A 298 -3.42 -27.18 -13.62
CA ALA A 298 -3.07 -26.62 -12.31
C ALA A 298 -4.00 -27.12 -11.19
N VAL A 299 -3.43 -27.37 -10.01
CA VAL A 299 -4.18 -27.87 -8.84
C VAL A 299 -4.94 -26.71 -8.19
N PRO A 300 -6.29 -26.77 -8.08
CA PRO A 300 -7.05 -25.69 -7.46
C PRO A 300 -6.83 -25.63 -5.95
N VAL A 301 -6.68 -24.42 -5.41
CA VAL A 301 -6.51 -24.16 -3.98
C VAL A 301 -7.41 -22.98 -3.58
N TRP A 302 -8.13 -23.11 -2.47
CA TRP A 302 -8.95 -22.04 -1.90
C TRP A 302 -8.42 -21.66 -0.52
N ILE A 303 -8.22 -20.36 -0.30
CA ILE A 303 -7.70 -19.79 0.93
C ILE A 303 -8.66 -18.69 1.39
N THR A 304 -9.10 -18.74 2.64
CA THR A 304 -9.70 -17.58 3.31
C THR A 304 -8.59 -16.80 4.02
N ILE A 305 -8.70 -15.47 4.08
CA ILE A 305 -7.67 -14.64 4.72
C ILE A 305 -7.39 -15.03 6.18
N ASP A 306 -8.43 -15.50 6.88
CA ASP A 306 -8.32 -16.03 8.24
C ASP A 306 -7.69 -17.42 8.31
N GLY A 307 -7.94 -18.27 7.31
CA GLY A 307 -7.34 -19.60 7.21
C GLY A 307 -5.83 -19.55 6.98
N LEU A 308 -5.33 -18.46 6.36
CA LEU A 308 -3.90 -18.23 6.17
C LEU A 308 -3.19 -17.91 7.50
N GLY A 309 -3.89 -17.27 8.45
CA GLY A 309 -3.31 -16.84 9.72
C GLY A 309 -2.06 -15.97 9.53
N THR A 310 -0.98 -16.28 10.27
CA THR A 310 0.32 -15.62 10.11
C THR A 310 1.24 -16.30 9.09
N ALA A 311 0.77 -17.35 8.40
CA ALA A 311 1.57 -18.06 7.42
C ALA A 311 1.68 -17.25 6.12
N ALA A 312 2.82 -17.35 5.44
CA ALA A 312 2.96 -16.81 4.09
C ALA A 312 2.24 -17.70 3.06
N LEU A 313 1.85 -17.10 1.93
CA LEU A 313 1.10 -17.76 0.86
C LEU A 313 1.80 -19.03 0.34
N GLU A 314 3.10 -18.93 0.04
CA GLU A 314 3.84 -20.05 -0.54
C GLU A 314 3.99 -21.24 0.42
N PRO A 315 4.43 -21.08 1.68
CA PRO A 315 4.44 -22.17 2.66
C PRO A 315 3.08 -22.86 2.83
N PHE A 316 1.99 -22.09 2.81
CA PHE A 316 0.65 -22.65 2.88
C PHE A 316 0.35 -23.54 1.68
N VAL A 317 0.58 -23.04 0.47
CA VAL A 317 0.34 -23.82 -0.77
C VAL A 317 1.23 -25.06 -0.81
N LEU A 318 2.51 -24.95 -0.44
CA LEU A 318 3.43 -26.10 -0.39
C LEU A 318 2.96 -27.16 0.60
N ALA A 319 2.46 -26.75 1.77
CA ALA A 319 1.90 -27.67 2.76
C ALA A 319 0.62 -28.36 2.27
N GLU A 320 -0.16 -27.70 1.41
CA GLU A 320 -1.42 -28.23 0.87
C GLU A 320 -1.21 -29.18 -0.32
N VAL A 321 -0.41 -28.79 -1.31
CA VAL A 321 -0.28 -29.53 -2.59
C VAL A 321 1.04 -30.28 -2.77
N GLY A 322 2.09 -29.89 -2.06
CA GLY A 322 3.43 -30.46 -2.21
C GLY A 322 4.24 -29.87 -3.36
N LEU A 323 5.57 -30.01 -3.25
CA LEU A 323 6.52 -29.38 -4.17
C LEU A 323 6.43 -29.94 -5.60
N SER A 324 6.21 -31.26 -5.75
CA SER A 324 6.10 -31.88 -7.08
C SER A 324 4.86 -31.39 -7.82
N ALA A 325 3.68 -31.40 -7.18
CA ALA A 325 2.46 -30.90 -7.82
C ALA A 325 2.59 -29.41 -8.19
N LEU A 326 3.15 -28.59 -7.29
CA LEU A 326 3.37 -27.17 -7.54
C LEU A 326 4.34 -26.92 -8.71
N SER A 327 5.42 -27.70 -8.83
CA SER A 327 6.42 -27.57 -9.91
C SER A 327 5.90 -28.10 -11.25
N ASP A 328 5.28 -29.28 -11.23
CA ASP A 328 4.92 -30.02 -12.43
C ASP A 328 3.61 -29.51 -13.05
N ARG A 329 2.64 -29.10 -12.22
CA ARG A 329 1.31 -28.68 -12.69
C ARG A 329 1.02 -27.20 -12.46
N GLY A 330 1.63 -26.60 -11.45
CA GLY A 330 1.22 -25.30 -10.92
C GLY A 330 -0.09 -25.38 -10.12
N VAL A 331 -0.55 -24.24 -9.62
CA VAL A 331 -1.79 -24.13 -8.83
C VAL A 331 -2.69 -22.98 -9.30
N ASP A 332 -4.00 -23.18 -9.18
CA ASP A 332 -5.00 -22.12 -9.36
C ASP A 332 -5.50 -21.69 -7.97
N VAL A 333 -4.93 -20.61 -7.41
CA VAL A 333 -5.19 -20.15 -6.04
C VAL A 333 -6.26 -19.06 -6.02
N VAL A 334 -7.24 -19.21 -5.13
CA VAL A 334 -8.15 -18.13 -4.73
C VAL A 334 -7.83 -17.71 -3.31
N VAL A 335 -7.69 -16.40 -3.06
CA VAL A 335 -7.71 -15.81 -1.72
C VAL A 335 -8.93 -14.90 -1.61
N ASP A 336 -9.87 -15.24 -0.73
CA ASP A 336 -11.11 -14.48 -0.53
C ASP A 336 -10.99 -13.57 0.71
N GLY A 337 -11.38 -12.30 0.55
CA GLY A 337 -11.62 -11.35 1.65
C GLY A 337 -10.42 -10.52 2.10
N LEU A 338 -9.60 -9.97 1.20
CA LEU A 338 -8.44 -9.14 1.61
C LEU A 338 -8.84 -7.96 2.51
N ASP A 339 -10.00 -7.34 2.26
CA ASP A 339 -10.51 -6.21 3.04
C ASP A 339 -10.92 -6.58 4.47
N GLU A 340 -11.13 -7.86 4.76
CA GLU A 340 -11.46 -8.32 6.12
C GLU A 340 -10.22 -8.23 7.03
N ARG A 341 -9.02 -8.11 6.45
CA ARG A 341 -7.73 -8.01 7.15
C ARG A 341 -6.84 -6.98 6.44
N ALA A 342 -7.20 -5.70 6.61
CA ALA A 342 -6.48 -4.57 6.01
C ALA A 342 -4.98 -4.57 6.39
N ASP A 343 -4.67 -4.97 7.62
CA ASP A 343 -3.32 -5.14 8.16
C ASP A 343 -2.43 -6.11 7.36
N ARG A 344 -3.03 -7.10 6.68
CA ARG A 344 -2.32 -8.13 5.91
C ARG A 344 -2.48 -8.01 4.39
N ALA A 345 -3.40 -7.16 3.92
CA ALA A 345 -3.80 -7.09 2.52
C ALA A 345 -2.61 -6.81 1.57
N SER A 346 -1.81 -5.78 1.88
CA SER A 346 -0.66 -5.38 1.07
C SER A 346 0.40 -6.47 0.99
N SER A 347 0.72 -7.10 2.13
CA SER A 347 1.76 -8.15 2.18
C SER A 347 1.33 -9.37 1.39
N LEU A 348 0.07 -9.77 1.48
CA LEU A 348 -0.44 -10.92 0.74
C LEU A 348 -0.48 -10.65 -0.77
N MET A 349 -0.78 -9.42 -1.18
CA MET A 349 -0.73 -9.03 -2.59
C MET A 349 0.68 -9.11 -3.17
N ARG A 350 1.70 -8.64 -2.42
CA ARG A 350 3.11 -8.80 -2.84
C ARG A 350 3.49 -10.27 -2.93
N GLN A 351 3.16 -11.05 -1.89
CA GLN A 351 3.41 -12.50 -1.88
C GLN A 351 2.75 -13.21 -3.07
N ALA A 352 1.51 -12.85 -3.43
CA ALA A 352 0.82 -13.39 -4.60
C ALA A 352 1.54 -13.05 -5.91
N GLY A 353 2.03 -11.82 -6.06
CA GLY A 353 2.81 -11.40 -7.22
C GLY A 353 4.16 -12.13 -7.33
N GLU A 354 4.86 -12.32 -6.22
CA GLU A 354 6.11 -13.10 -6.16
C GLU A 354 5.85 -14.59 -6.44
N PHE A 355 4.74 -15.12 -5.93
CA PHE A 355 4.35 -16.51 -6.09
C PHE A 355 4.13 -16.87 -7.57
N VAL A 356 3.38 -16.09 -8.34
CA VAL A 356 3.15 -16.37 -9.76
C VAL A 356 4.40 -16.20 -10.62
N LYS A 357 5.35 -15.34 -10.20
CA LYS A 357 6.66 -15.22 -10.85
C LYS A 357 7.54 -16.44 -10.60
N LYS A 358 7.56 -16.95 -9.37
CA LYS A 358 8.31 -18.15 -8.98
C LYS A 358 7.71 -19.42 -9.57
N TRP A 359 6.38 -19.49 -9.63
CA TRP A 359 5.62 -20.62 -10.12
C TRP A 359 4.79 -20.22 -11.36
N PRO A 360 5.42 -20.09 -12.54
CA PRO A 360 4.79 -19.52 -13.74
C PRO A 360 3.67 -20.38 -14.35
N ARG A 361 3.50 -21.62 -13.88
CA ARG A 361 2.33 -22.45 -14.23
C ARG A 361 1.10 -22.12 -13.38
N SER A 362 1.27 -21.35 -12.32
CA SER A 362 0.23 -21.01 -11.36
C SER A 362 -0.51 -19.73 -11.72
N ARG A 363 -1.71 -19.57 -11.17
CA ARG A 363 -2.55 -18.36 -11.25
C ARG A 363 -3.08 -18.01 -9.88
N VAL A 364 -3.24 -16.71 -9.62
CA VAL A 364 -3.82 -16.24 -8.36
C VAL A 364 -4.99 -15.29 -8.63
N LEU A 365 -6.09 -15.48 -7.90
CA LEU A 365 -7.24 -14.60 -7.87
C LEU A 365 -7.46 -14.11 -6.45
N LEU A 366 -7.51 -12.79 -6.26
CA LEU A 366 -7.77 -12.16 -4.95
C LEU A 366 -9.11 -11.43 -4.97
N THR A 367 -9.76 -11.28 -3.82
CA THR A 367 -10.97 -10.42 -3.68
C THR A 367 -10.75 -9.31 -2.64
N THR A 368 -11.24 -8.10 -2.90
CA THR A 368 -11.09 -6.93 -2.02
C THR A 368 -12.25 -5.93 -2.14
N ARG A 369 -12.49 -5.10 -1.13
CA ARG A 369 -13.32 -3.88 -1.25
C ARG A 369 -12.53 -2.68 -1.76
N SER A 370 -11.25 -2.56 -1.40
CA SER A 370 -10.39 -1.41 -1.76
C SER A 370 -9.67 -1.67 -3.08
N PRO A 371 -9.95 -0.90 -4.16
CA PRO A 371 -9.19 -0.98 -5.40
C PRO A 371 -7.79 -0.33 -5.28
N GLY A 372 -7.57 0.56 -4.30
CA GLY A 372 -6.36 1.38 -4.20
C GLY A 372 -5.05 0.63 -3.97
N LEU A 373 -5.15 -0.64 -3.56
CA LEU A 373 -4.01 -1.52 -3.30
C LEU A 373 -3.30 -2.02 -4.57
N ALA A 374 -3.97 -2.01 -5.72
CA ALA A 374 -3.45 -2.61 -6.96
C ALA A 374 -3.42 -1.62 -8.14
N PRO A 375 -2.50 -1.82 -9.10
CA PRO A 375 -2.55 -1.10 -10.37
C PRO A 375 -3.81 -1.52 -11.14
N ASP A 376 -4.36 -0.59 -11.91
CA ASP A 376 -5.61 -0.77 -12.67
C ASP A 376 -5.60 -2.00 -13.58
N GLU A 377 -4.44 -2.39 -14.09
CA GLU A 377 -4.28 -3.57 -14.97
C GLU A 377 -4.58 -4.91 -14.27
N LEU A 378 -4.46 -4.97 -12.94
CA LEU A 378 -4.79 -6.16 -12.15
C LEU A 378 -6.24 -6.18 -11.68
N LEU A 379 -6.93 -5.03 -11.72
CA LEU A 379 -8.25 -4.84 -11.14
C LEU A 379 -9.36 -5.30 -12.10
N VAL A 380 -10.32 -6.05 -11.55
CA VAL A 380 -11.54 -6.46 -12.24
C VAL A 380 -12.73 -6.13 -11.36
N ALA A 381 -13.58 -5.21 -11.81
CA ALA A 381 -14.80 -4.87 -11.08
C ALA A 381 -15.77 -6.05 -11.07
N ALA A 382 -16.31 -6.39 -9.89
CA ALA A 382 -17.39 -7.35 -9.76
C ALA A 382 -18.66 -6.78 -10.42
N PRO A 383 -19.21 -7.43 -11.45
CA PRO A 383 -20.39 -6.93 -12.13
C PRO A 383 -21.60 -6.94 -11.18
N LEU A 384 -22.35 -5.84 -11.17
CA LEU A 384 -23.67 -5.81 -10.53
C LEU A 384 -24.65 -6.66 -11.35
N LEU A 385 -25.67 -7.19 -10.69
CA LEU A 385 -26.80 -7.83 -11.38
C LEU A 385 -27.52 -6.80 -12.23
N THR A 386 -28.00 -7.23 -13.39
CA THR A 386 -29.03 -6.50 -14.11
C THR A 386 -30.35 -6.54 -13.32
N HIS A 387 -31.28 -5.62 -13.60
CA HIS A 387 -32.61 -5.64 -12.98
C HIS A 387 -33.31 -6.99 -13.17
N GLN A 388 -33.22 -7.57 -14.37
CA GLN A 388 -33.81 -8.88 -14.69
C GLN A 388 -33.18 -10.03 -13.90
N GLU A 389 -31.85 -10.01 -13.73
CA GLU A 389 -31.13 -11.00 -12.94
C GLU A 389 -31.46 -10.89 -11.46
N ALA A 390 -31.55 -9.66 -10.92
CA ALA A 390 -31.97 -9.41 -9.56
C ALA A 390 -33.39 -9.92 -9.30
N GLU A 391 -34.35 -9.58 -10.16
CA GLU A 391 -35.73 -10.11 -10.10
C GLU A 391 -35.74 -11.63 -10.12
N GLY A 392 -35.05 -12.25 -11.08
CA GLY A 392 -34.99 -13.70 -11.21
C GLY A 392 -34.36 -14.40 -9.99
N LEU A 393 -33.36 -13.79 -9.35
CA LEU A 393 -32.78 -14.32 -8.10
C LEU A 393 -33.79 -14.20 -6.95
N MET A 394 -34.45 -13.05 -6.83
CA MET A 394 -35.44 -12.80 -5.78
C MET A 394 -36.65 -13.74 -5.91
N GLU A 395 -37.16 -13.98 -7.11
CA GLU A 395 -38.27 -14.91 -7.37
C GLU A 395 -37.94 -16.35 -6.94
N ARG A 396 -36.70 -16.79 -7.13
CA ARG A 396 -36.24 -18.12 -6.69
C ARG A 396 -36.22 -18.26 -5.17
N VAL A 397 -35.96 -17.18 -4.45
CA VAL A 397 -36.00 -17.14 -2.97
C VAL A 397 -37.44 -17.08 -2.47
N ALA A 398 -38.24 -16.17 -3.04
CA ALA A 398 -39.61 -15.91 -2.61
C ALA A 398 -40.60 -17.00 -3.06
N GLY A 399 -40.28 -17.73 -4.13
CA GLY A 399 -41.16 -18.71 -4.76
C GLY A 399 -42.36 -18.09 -5.50
N ARG A 400 -42.34 -16.77 -5.74
CA ARG A 400 -43.40 -15.97 -6.38
C ARG A 400 -42.81 -14.70 -7.00
N GLN A 401 -43.58 -14.02 -7.85
CA GLN A 401 -43.22 -12.70 -8.37
C GLN A 401 -43.07 -11.67 -7.25
N ILE A 402 -42.11 -10.76 -7.42
CA ILE A 402 -41.79 -9.72 -6.45
C ILE A 402 -42.59 -8.45 -6.79
N PRO A 403 -43.23 -7.80 -5.80
CA PRO A 403 -43.87 -6.51 -6.02
C PRO A 403 -42.83 -5.42 -6.33
N ALA A 404 -43.29 -4.30 -6.90
CA ALA A 404 -42.42 -3.16 -7.20
C ALA A 404 -41.76 -2.63 -5.91
N LEU A 405 -40.42 -2.56 -5.91
CA LEU A 405 -39.63 -2.04 -4.80
C LEU A 405 -39.54 -0.51 -4.87
N GLY A 406 -39.33 0.15 -3.72
CA GLY A 406 -38.98 1.57 -3.68
C GLY A 406 -37.60 1.85 -4.30
N ALA A 407 -37.35 3.10 -4.73
CA ALA A 407 -36.16 3.49 -5.49
C ALA A 407 -34.82 3.07 -4.83
N GLN A 408 -34.69 3.22 -3.50
CA GLN A 408 -33.48 2.80 -2.79
C GLN A 408 -33.25 1.28 -2.83
N LEU A 409 -34.31 0.50 -2.59
CA LEU A 409 -34.23 -0.96 -2.67
C LEU A 409 -33.98 -1.43 -4.10
N GLN A 410 -34.53 -0.76 -5.12
CA GLN A 410 -34.28 -1.09 -6.53
C GLN A 410 -32.80 -1.01 -6.91
N THR A 411 -32.07 0.00 -6.43
CA THR A 411 -30.63 0.11 -6.65
C THR A 411 -29.85 -0.90 -5.79
N ALA A 412 -30.28 -1.14 -4.55
CA ALA A 412 -29.61 -2.06 -3.64
C ALA A 412 -29.66 -3.52 -4.13
N VAL A 413 -30.80 -4.00 -4.64
CA VAL A 413 -30.98 -5.39 -5.08
C VAL A 413 -30.15 -5.76 -6.31
N LEU A 414 -29.53 -4.80 -6.99
CA LEU A 414 -28.53 -5.09 -8.02
C LEU A 414 -27.29 -5.77 -7.44
N ARG A 415 -27.12 -5.75 -6.10
CA ARG A 415 -26.08 -6.50 -5.39
C ARG A 415 -26.67 -7.85 -4.93
N PRO A 416 -26.05 -8.99 -5.32
CA PRO A 416 -26.61 -10.32 -5.05
C PRO A 416 -26.99 -10.58 -3.59
N LEU A 417 -26.16 -10.16 -2.63
CA LEU A 417 -26.47 -10.35 -1.20
C LEU A 417 -27.77 -9.64 -0.82
N PHE A 418 -27.95 -8.39 -1.27
CA PHE A 418 -29.12 -7.59 -0.94
C PHE A 418 -30.39 -8.11 -1.63
N ALA A 419 -30.28 -8.62 -2.85
CA ALA A 419 -31.38 -9.35 -3.49
C ALA A 419 -31.86 -10.54 -2.64
N LEU A 420 -30.94 -11.35 -2.09
CA LEU A 420 -31.31 -12.47 -1.21
C LEU A 420 -32.02 -12.00 0.06
N LEU A 421 -31.45 -11.01 0.75
CA LEU A 421 -31.96 -10.51 2.03
C LEU A 421 -33.37 -9.92 1.85
N VAL A 422 -33.55 -9.09 0.81
CA VAL A 422 -34.86 -8.50 0.47
C VAL A 422 -35.86 -9.61 0.13
N ALA A 423 -35.47 -10.55 -0.74
CA ALA A 423 -36.37 -11.59 -1.21
C ALA A 423 -36.83 -12.56 -0.12
N GLN A 424 -35.94 -12.88 0.81
CA GLN A 424 -36.24 -13.73 1.97
C GLN A 424 -37.39 -13.15 2.81
N ARG A 425 -37.62 -11.84 2.72
CA ARG A 425 -38.51 -11.10 3.62
C ARG A 425 -39.59 -10.30 2.90
N ILE A 426 -39.90 -10.56 1.63
CA ILE A 426 -40.86 -9.74 0.85
C ILE A 426 -42.22 -9.50 1.52
N ALA A 427 -42.75 -10.46 2.28
CA ALA A 427 -44.00 -10.25 3.02
C ALA A 427 -43.87 -9.27 4.21
N ALA A 428 -42.66 -9.13 4.77
CA ALA A 428 -42.33 -8.18 5.82
C ALA A 428 -41.71 -6.87 5.27
N VAL A 429 -41.24 -6.87 4.01
CA VAL A 429 -40.68 -5.69 3.31
C VAL A 429 -41.77 -4.70 2.89
N GLU A 430 -43.06 -5.06 2.99
CA GLU A 430 -44.18 -4.11 2.93
C GLU A 430 -44.01 -3.05 4.05
N GLY A 431 -43.37 -1.93 3.70
CA GLY A 431 -43.04 -0.83 4.62
C GLY A 431 -41.55 -0.63 4.90
N ALA A 432 -40.65 -1.50 4.41
CA ALA A 432 -39.22 -1.27 4.56
C ALA A 432 -38.72 -0.21 3.55
N THR A 433 -38.00 0.79 4.02
CA THR A 433 -37.53 1.89 3.17
C THR A 433 -36.10 1.71 2.67
N GLY A 434 -35.30 0.87 3.35
CA GLY A 434 -33.90 0.61 3.00
C GLY A 434 -33.38 -0.73 3.50
N ILE A 435 -32.13 -1.05 3.14
CA ILE A 435 -31.51 -2.36 3.39
C ILE A 435 -31.14 -2.61 4.86
N HIS A 436 -30.87 -1.56 5.65
CA HIS A 436 -30.57 -1.67 7.08
C HIS A 436 -31.73 -2.33 7.86
N GLU A 437 -32.97 -1.90 7.63
CA GLU A 437 -34.17 -2.52 8.24
C GLU A 437 -34.33 -4.00 7.84
N VAL A 438 -33.86 -4.37 6.64
CA VAL A 438 -33.86 -5.77 6.19
C VAL A 438 -32.81 -6.56 6.96
N ILE A 439 -31.63 -6.00 7.22
CA ILE A 439 -30.58 -6.63 8.02
C ILE A 439 -31.05 -6.82 9.47
N ASP A 440 -31.61 -5.79 10.10
CA ASP A 440 -32.10 -5.83 11.49
C ASP A 440 -33.09 -6.99 11.66
N ARG A 441 -34.05 -7.12 10.74
CA ARG A 441 -35.03 -8.21 10.76
C ARG A 441 -34.42 -9.59 10.51
N VAL A 442 -33.36 -9.69 9.70
CA VAL A 442 -32.67 -10.97 9.48
C VAL A 442 -31.93 -11.38 10.75
N VAL A 443 -31.29 -10.43 11.44
CA VAL A 443 -30.63 -10.69 12.72
C VAL A 443 -31.66 -11.12 13.77
N ASP A 444 -32.73 -10.34 13.96
CA ASP A 444 -33.78 -10.64 14.94
C ASP A 444 -34.31 -12.07 14.77
N ASP A 445 -34.61 -12.49 13.54
CA ASP A 445 -35.10 -13.83 13.26
C ASP A 445 -34.06 -14.94 13.47
N VAL A 446 -32.79 -14.70 13.13
CA VAL A 446 -31.73 -15.71 13.30
C VAL A 446 -31.39 -15.89 14.77
N VAL A 447 -31.37 -14.79 15.53
CA VAL A 447 -31.08 -14.79 16.96
C VAL A 447 -32.27 -15.33 17.77
N SER A 448 -33.51 -15.04 17.37
CA SER A 448 -34.74 -15.51 18.05
C SER A 448 -35.16 -16.94 17.70
N ARG A 449 -34.55 -17.57 16.69
CA ARG A 449 -34.87 -18.94 16.24
C ARG A 449 -34.43 -20.03 17.21
N GLU A 450 -33.64 -19.72 18.24
CA GLU A 450 -33.21 -20.68 19.26
C GLU A 450 -33.70 -20.27 20.66
N ASN A 451 -33.95 -21.26 21.54
CA ASN A 451 -34.49 -21.12 22.91
C ASN A 451 -33.62 -20.29 23.90
N TYR A 452 -32.63 -19.55 23.40
CA TYR A 452 -31.75 -18.63 24.12
C TYR A 452 -31.25 -17.59 23.13
N ASP A 453 -31.48 -16.32 23.46
CA ASP A 453 -30.96 -15.15 22.75
C ASP A 453 -29.42 -15.14 22.77
N LEU A 454 -28.79 -15.36 21.60
CA LEU A 454 -27.32 -15.31 21.41
C LEU A 454 -26.81 -13.92 21.03
N PHE A 455 -27.67 -12.89 21.07
CA PHE A 455 -27.30 -11.55 20.61
C PHE A 455 -26.07 -11.00 21.31
N ALA A 456 -26.03 -11.12 22.64
CA ALA A 456 -24.95 -10.58 23.46
C ALA A 456 -23.62 -11.26 23.13
N GLU A 457 -23.62 -12.57 22.92
CA GLU A 457 -22.42 -13.35 22.67
C GLU A 457 -21.94 -13.27 21.23
N LEU A 458 -22.85 -13.17 20.25
CA LEU A 458 -22.47 -12.86 18.86
C LEU A 458 -21.91 -11.44 18.74
N ARG A 459 -22.45 -10.50 19.50
CA ARG A 459 -21.89 -9.15 19.61
C ARG A 459 -20.50 -9.16 20.24
N ALA A 460 -20.31 -9.90 21.33
CA ALA A 460 -18.98 -10.07 21.93
C ALA A 460 -17.99 -10.76 20.98
N LEU A 461 -18.44 -11.76 20.22
CA LEU A 461 -17.64 -12.41 19.17
C LEU A 461 -17.18 -11.38 18.14
N ALA A 462 -18.08 -10.54 17.61
CA ALA A 462 -17.74 -9.52 16.62
C ALA A 462 -16.73 -8.48 17.14
N VAL A 463 -16.89 -8.04 18.39
CA VAL A 463 -15.94 -7.10 19.02
C VAL A 463 -14.55 -7.74 19.10
N GLU A 464 -14.46 -8.99 19.57
CA GLU A 464 -13.17 -9.64 19.76
C GLU A 464 -12.53 -10.10 18.44
N THR A 465 -13.30 -10.46 17.41
CA THR A 465 -12.74 -10.74 16.08
C THR A 465 -12.14 -9.49 15.43
N ILE A 466 -12.76 -8.32 15.63
CA ILE A 466 -12.22 -7.03 15.14
C ILE A 466 -11.01 -6.58 15.95
N ARG A 467 -11.07 -6.66 17.29
CA ARG A 467 -9.92 -6.37 18.16
C ARG A 467 -8.72 -7.26 17.83
N GLY A 468 -8.97 -8.56 17.67
CA GLY A 468 -7.94 -9.57 17.41
C GLY A 468 -7.49 -9.66 15.94
N GLY A 469 -8.19 -9.02 15.00
CA GLY A 469 -7.89 -9.13 13.56
C GLY A 469 -7.97 -10.57 13.04
N GLY A 470 -8.90 -11.38 13.57
CA GLY A 470 -8.93 -12.81 13.29
C GLY A 470 -10.06 -13.59 13.98
N ALA A 471 -10.26 -14.83 13.52
CA ALA A 471 -11.15 -15.79 14.18
C ALA A 471 -10.70 -16.10 15.62
N ILE A 472 -11.65 -16.17 16.56
CA ILE A 472 -11.38 -16.43 17.99
C ILE A 472 -12.09 -17.69 18.49
N ASP A 473 -11.57 -18.38 19.53
CA ASP A 473 -12.32 -19.49 20.17
C ASP A 473 -13.44 -18.88 21.03
N PRO A 474 -14.73 -19.16 20.75
CA PRO A 474 -15.83 -18.61 21.54
C PRO A 474 -15.78 -18.97 23.03
N ALA A 475 -15.04 -20.02 23.41
CA ALA A 475 -14.80 -20.37 24.81
C ALA A 475 -13.95 -19.33 25.58
N THR A 476 -13.34 -18.37 24.90
CA THR A 476 -12.61 -17.25 25.52
C THR A 476 -13.53 -16.13 26.00
N ILE A 477 -14.74 -16.04 25.44
CA ILE A 477 -15.72 -14.97 25.71
C ILE A 477 -17.01 -15.47 26.35
N ALA A 478 -17.27 -16.79 26.33
CA ALA A 478 -18.49 -17.39 26.83
C ALA A 478 -18.25 -18.78 27.45
N ALA A 479 -19.21 -19.24 28.27
CA ALA A 479 -19.21 -20.59 28.84
C ALA A 479 -19.25 -21.68 27.75
N ALA A 480 -18.81 -22.90 28.08
CA ALA A 480 -18.58 -23.96 27.09
C ALA A 480 -19.84 -24.39 26.30
N ASP A 481 -21.00 -24.37 26.93
CA ASP A 481 -22.31 -24.65 26.33
C ASP A 481 -22.74 -23.54 25.38
N VAL A 482 -22.57 -22.27 25.76
CA VAL A 482 -22.84 -21.11 24.90
C VAL A 482 -21.86 -21.06 23.73
N ALA A 483 -20.58 -21.33 23.96
CA ALA A 483 -19.56 -21.44 22.92
C ALA A 483 -19.89 -22.53 21.89
N ALA A 484 -20.46 -23.66 22.32
CA ALA A 484 -20.92 -24.70 21.41
C ALA A 484 -22.09 -24.23 20.53
N ARG A 485 -22.99 -23.40 21.06
CA ARG A 485 -24.11 -22.81 20.32
C ARG A 485 -23.67 -21.70 19.36
N ILE A 486 -22.69 -20.88 19.74
CA ILE A 486 -22.06 -19.93 18.82
C ILE A 486 -21.52 -20.70 17.61
N ARG A 487 -20.77 -21.81 17.83
CA ARG A 487 -20.23 -22.64 16.75
C ARG A 487 -21.29 -23.24 15.83
N SER A 488 -22.52 -23.44 16.30
CA SER A 488 -23.64 -23.94 15.49
C SER A 488 -24.47 -22.84 14.83
N SER A 489 -24.20 -21.57 15.12
CA SER A 489 -24.93 -20.44 14.53
C SER A 489 -24.73 -20.37 13.01
N PRO A 490 -25.79 -20.15 12.23
CA PRO A 490 -25.67 -19.98 10.77
C PRO A 490 -24.94 -18.68 10.36
N LEU A 491 -24.69 -17.77 11.31
CA LEU A 491 -23.96 -16.51 11.06
C LEU A 491 -22.44 -16.67 11.16
N VAL A 492 -21.93 -17.80 11.65
CA VAL A 492 -20.50 -18.01 11.85
C VAL A 492 -19.97 -19.17 11.02
N THR A 493 -18.70 -19.08 10.65
CA THR A 493 -17.89 -20.19 10.13
C THR A 493 -16.97 -20.68 11.24
N THR A 494 -16.76 -22.00 11.30
CA THR A 494 -15.95 -22.63 12.35
C THR A 494 -14.78 -23.37 11.73
N THR A 495 -13.56 -23.03 12.14
CA THR A 495 -12.32 -23.71 11.75
C THR A 495 -11.63 -24.22 12.99
N GLY A 496 -11.69 -25.54 13.21
CA GLY A 496 -11.26 -26.14 14.47
C GLY A 496 -12.11 -25.64 15.64
N ARG A 497 -11.50 -24.91 16.58
CA ARG A 497 -12.21 -24.30 17.73
C ARG A 497 -12.57 -22.82 17.52
N LYS A 498 -12.01 -22.18 16.49
CA LYS A 498 -12.15 -20.75 16.24
C LYS A 498 -13.38 -20.48 15.36
N CYS A 499 -14.03 -19.36 15.61
CA CYS A 499 -15.14 -18.86 14.81
C CYS A 499 -14.83 -17.48 14.23
N ALA A 500 -15.29 -17.27 13.00
CA ALA A 500 -15.40 -15.96 12.34
C ALA A 500 -16.82 -15.82 11.77
N PHE A 501 -17.24 -14.63 11.40
CA PHE A 501 -18.54 -14.47 10.75
C PHE A 501 -18.53 -15.02 9.33
N ALA A 502 -19.65 -15.61 8.91
CA ALA A 502 -19.84 -16.12 7.55
C ALA A 502 -19.97 -15.00 6.51
N LEU A 503 -20.45 -13.83 6.94
CA LEU A 503 -20.57 -12.63 6.13
C LEU A 503 -20.09 -11.45 6.97
N ALA A 504 -19.06 -10.74 6.48
CA ALA A 504 -18.50 -9.57 7.15
C ALA A 504 -19.54 -8.48 7.47
N THR A 505 -20.64 -8.39 6.71
CA THR A 505 -21.76 -7.49 7.01
C THR A 505 -22.31 -7.69 8.42
N PHE A 506 -22.46 -8.94 8.87
CA PHE A 506 -23.02 -9.22 10.20
C PHE A 506 -22.01 -8.96 11.31
N GLU A 507 -20.73 -9.30 11.11
CA GLU A 507 -19.65 -8.93 12.03
C GLU A 507 -19.65 -7.42 12.27
N GLN A 508 -19.60 -6.65 11.18
CA GLN A 508 -19.55 -5.19 11.22
C GLN A 508 -20.85 -4.60 11.81
N TRP A 509 -22.01 -5.20 11.54
CA TRP A 509 -23.29 -4.76 12.11
C TRP A 509 -23.37 -5.01 13.63
N PHE A 510 -22.95 -6.19 14.11
CA PHE A 510 -22.91 -6.49 15.54
C PHE A 510 -21.90 -5.60 16.27
N ALA A 511 -20.73 -5.37 15.67
CA ALA A 511 -19.73 -4.45 16.19
C ALA A 511 -20.25 -3.00 16.24
N ALA A 512 -21.00 -2.57 15.23
CA ALA A 512 -21.63 -1.23 15.23
C ALA A 512 -22.62 -1.10 16.41
N HIS A 513 -23.41 -2.14 16.69
CA HIS A 513 -24.29 -2.15 17.85
C HIS A 513 -23.53 -2.11 19.18
N ALA A 514 -22.35 -2.73 19.27
CA ALA A 514 -21.50 -2.63 20.45
C ALA A 514 -21.04 -1.18 20.74
N ILE A 515 -20.75 -0.40 19.70
CA ILE A 515 -20.46 1.04 19.82
C ILE A 515 -21.72 1.81 20.21
N LEU A 516 -22.84 1.57 19.53
CA LEU A 516 -24.12 2.27 19.78
C LEU A 516 -24.66 2.06 21.19
N ASP A 517 -24.41 0.88 21.77
CA ASP A 517 -24.83 0.51 23.13
C ASP A 517 -23.77 0.87 24.19
N GLY A 518 -22.65 1.48 23.80
CA GLY A 518 -21.60 1.95 24.71
C GLY A 518 -20.75 0.84 25.33
N ILE A 519 -20.77 -0.37 24.76
CA ILE A 519 -19.90 -1.49 25.19
C ILE A 519 -18.46 -1.24 24.72
N VAL A 520 -18.32 -0.66 23.52
CA VAL A 520 -17.04 -0.18 22.98
C VAL A 520 -17.10 1.33 22.92
N GLY A 521 -16.17 1.99 23.62
CA GLY A 521 -16.09 3.45 23.67
C GLY A 521 -15.40 4.03 22.43
N MET A 522 -15.83 5.23 21.99
CA MET A 522 -15.16 5.93 20.88
C MET A 522 -13.70 6.27 21.22
N ASP A 523 -13.39 6.47 22.49
CA ASP A 523 -12.05 6.73 23.03
C ASP A 523 -11.10 5.53 22.85
N GLU A 524 -11.63 4.30 22.86
CA GLU A 524 -10.86 3.10 22.48
C GLU A 524 -10.62 3.08 20.96
N VAL A 525 -11.70 3.26 20.18
CA VAL A 525 -11.68 3.16 18.71
C VAL A 525 -10.78 4.22 18.08
N LEU A 526 -10.83 5.45 18.58
CA LEU A 526 -10.10 6.61 18.08
C LEU A 526 -8.79 6.86 18.84
N SER A 527 -8.30 5.87 19.60
CA SER A 527 -7.04 6.02 20.35
C SER A 527 -5.82 6.18 19.44
N THR A 528 -5.78 5.44 18.33
CA THR A 528 -4.69 5.44 17.35
C THR A 528 -5.22 5.24 15.92
N MET A 529 -4.37 5.46 14.91
CA MET A 529 -4.73 5.13 13.52
C MET A 529 -4.88 3.62 13.28
N ASP A 530 -4.11 2.77 13.97
CA ASP A 530 -4.24 1.31 13.89
C ASP A 530 -5.60 0.83 14.42
N THR A 531 -6.04 1.36 15.57
CA THR A 531 -7.37 1.03 16.11
C THR A 531 -8.46 1.58 15.19
N PHE A 532 -8.32 2.79 14.67
CA PHE A 532 -9.28 3.32 13.69
C PHE A 532 -9.36 2.40 12.46
N ASP A 533 -8.24 1.97 11.89
CA ASP A 533 -8.20 1.14 10.68
C ASP A 533 -8.98 -0.17 10.84
N ARG A 534 -8.82 -0.86 11.98
CA ARG A 534 -9.58 -2.08 12.29
C ARG A 534 -11.09 -1.86 12.36
N TRP A 535 -11.50 -0.68 12.83
CA TRP A 535 -12.91 -0.33 13.05
C TRP A 535 -13.50 0.51 11.90
N ARG A 536 -12.72 0.92 10.90
CA ARG A 536 -13.13 1.92 9.89
C ARG A 536 -14.41 1.53 9.15
N TYR A 537 -14.55 0.27 8.79
CA TYR A 537 -15.75 -0.23 8.11
C TYR A 537 -16.96 -0.37 9.07
N VAL A 538 -16.71 -0.61 10.37
CA VAL A 538 -17.78 -0.56 11.38
C VAL A 538 -18.31 0.87 11.51
N LEU A 539 -17.41 1.86 11.56
CA LEU A 539 -17.77 3.28 11.60
C LEU A 539 -18.54 3.71 10.35
N ALA A 540 -18.13 3.24 9.16
CA ALA A 540 -18.87 3.50 7.92
C ALA A 540 -20.27 2.89 7.90
N ILE A 541 -20.45 1.66 8.41
CA ILE A 541 -21.78 1.06 8.56
C ILE A 541 -22.62 1.83 9.59
N LEU A 542 -22.03 2.25 10.70
CA LEU A 542 -22.74 3.03 11.72
C LEU A 542 -23.15 4.40 11.17
N ALA A 543 -22.27 5.07 10.43
CA ALA A 543 -22.59 6.31 9.72
C ALA A 543 -23.76 6.10 8.73
N ALA A 544 -23.79 4.98 8.00
CA ALA A 544 -24.84 4.70 7.01
C ALA A 544 -26.19 4.35 7.64
N THR A 545 -26.18 3.48 8.65
CA THR A 545 -27.39 2.80 9.16
C THR A 545 -27.91 3.38 10.46
N GLY A 546 -27.04 4.03 11.24
CA GLY A 546 -27.35 4.52 12.57
C GLY A 546 -28.43 5.60 12.57
N ASP A 547 -29.27 5.59 13.60
CA ASP A 547 -30.19 6.69 13.86
C ASP A 547 -29.44 8.01 14.02
N PRO A 548 -29.91 9.12 13.41
CA PRO A 548 -29.28 10.43 13.49
C PRO A 548 -28.76 10.82 14.87
N ALA A 549 -29.54 10.59 15.93
CA ALA A 549 -29.15 11.00 17.28
C ALA A 549 -27.90 10.27 17.81
N ARG A 550 -27.64 9.04 17.35
CA ARG A 550 -26.46 8.25 17.73
C ARG A 550 -25.33 8.40 16.72
N ALA A 551 -25.64 8.39 15.42
CA ALA A 551 -24.67 8.57 14.36
C ALA A 551 -23.99 9.94 14.43
N ASP A 552 -24.75 11.02 14.70
CA ASP A 552 -24.19 12.37 14.79
C ASP A 552 -23.18 12.49 15.94
N LYS A 553 -23.36 11.77 17.06
CA LYS A 553 -22.37 11.75 18.17
C LYS A 553 -21.06 11.09 17.75
N MET A 554 -21.16 9.95 17.07
CA MET A 554 -19.99 9.23 16.54
C MET A 554 -19.27 10.06 15.48
N LEU A 555 -20.00 10.65 14.54
CA LEU A 555 -19.44 11.47 13.46
C LEU A 555 -18.83 12.76 14.00
N ALA A 556 -19.41 13.36 15.04
CA ALA A 556 -18.84 14.50 15.73
C ALA A 556 -17.50 14.18 16.41
N ALA A 557 -17.44 13.05 17.13
CA ALA A 557 -16.20 12.58 17.74
C ALA A 557 -15.13 12.31 16.69
N LEU A 558 -15.49 11.65 15.58
CA LEU A 558 -14.58 11.32 14.49
C LEU A 558 -14.07 12.57 13.75
N ALA A 559 -14.96 13.48 13.36
CA ALA A 559 -14.61 14.73 12.67
C ALA A 559 -13.73 15.63 13.53
N SER A 560 -14.01 15.70 14.84
CA SER A 560 -13.19 16.45 15.78
C SER A 560 -11.82 15.79 16.00
N TRP A 561 -11.75 14.46 15.99
CA TRP A 561 -10.50 13.73 16.20
C TRP A 561 -9.57 13.82 15.00
N ASN A 562 -10.03 13.44 13.81
CA ASN A 562 -9.25 13.47 12.58
C ASN A 562 -10.18 13.71 11.37
N PRO A 563 -10.18 14.92 10.77
CA PRO A 563 -11.04 15.24 9.65
C PRO A 563 -10.79 14.38 8.40
N GLY A 564 -9.55 13.94 8.15
CA GLY A 564 -9.23 13.06 7.02
C GLY A 564 -9.89 11.69 7.17
N ALA A 565 -9.79 11.09 8.37
CA ALA A 565 -10.46 9.83 8.69
C ALA A 565 -12.00 9.96 8.65
N ALA A 566 -12.53 11.07 9.15
CA ALA A 566 -13.96 11.36 9.09
C ALA A 566 -14.46 11.51 7.65
N SER A 567 -13.69 12.18 6.80
CA SER A 567 -14.00 12.36 5.38
C SER A 567 -14.10 11.00 4.67
N TRP A 568 -13.14 10.12 4.91
CA TRP A 568 -13.16 8.75 4.37
C TRP A 568 -14.42 7.97 4.81
N VAL A 569 -14.81 8.07 6.09
CA VAL A 569 -16.03 7.40 6.60
C VAL A 569 -17.30 7.96 5.94
N VAL A 570 -17.35 9.27 5.70
CA VAL A 570 -18.47 9.93 5.02
C VAL A 570 -18.60 9.47 3.56
N ASP A 571 -17.48 9.28 2.85
CA ASP A 571 -17.50 8.77 1.48
C ASP A 571 -17.86 7.27 1.43
N GLU A 572 -17.34 6.47 2.36
CA GLU A 572 -17.62 5.03 2.43
C GLU A 572 -19.08 4.72 2.83
N MET A 573 -19.70 5.60 3.62
CA MET A 573 -21.12 5.53 3.99
C MET A 573 -22.04 5.44 2.76
N GLU A 574 -21.74 6.21 1.71
CA GLU A 574 -22.53 6.24 0.48
C GLU A 574 -22.22 5.04 -0.42
N SER A 575 -20.92 4.70 -0.56
CA SER A 575 -20.43 3.61 -1.41
C SER A 575 -21.02 2.25 -0.97
N GLY A 576 -21.21 2.07 0.34
CA GLY A 576 -21.69 0.85 0.97
C GLY A 576 -23.14 0.48 0.61
N GLY A 577 -23.96 1.43 0.15
CA GLY A 577 -25.37 1.19 -0.23
C GLY A 577 -26.27 0.75 0.93
N LEU A 578 -25.79 0.93 2.17
CA LEU A 578 -26.51 0.61 3.41
C LEU A 578 -27.25 1.81 4.02
N SER A 579 -27.08 2.99 3.40
CA SER A 579 -27.56 4.25 3.91
C SER A 579 -29.06 4.26 4.20
N ARG A 580 -29.44 4.71 5.40
CA ARG A 580 -30.83 4.98 5.77
C ARG A 580 -31.38 6.11 4.91
N ALA A 581 -32.58 5.93 4.36
CA ALA A 581 -33.25 6.98 3.60
C ALA A 581 -33.44 8.23 4.45
N LEU A 582 -33.16 9.41 3.87
CA LEU A 582 -33.67 10.63 4.45
C LEU A 582 -35.21 10.56 4.45
N PRO A 583 -35.89 10.74 5.60
CA PRO A 583 -37.35 10.78 5.64
C PRO A 583 -37.87 11.95 4.79
N ASN A 584 -39.18 11.98 4.51
CA ASN A 584 -39.78 13.13 3.84
C ASN A 584 -39.65 14.38 4.72
N VAL A 585 -38.65 15.21 4.42
CA VAL A 585 -38.39 16.46 5.12
C VAL A 585 -39.08 17.62 4.39
N GLY A 586 -39.91 18.35 5.11
CA GLY A 586 -40.64 19.51 4.61
C GLY A 586 -40.11 20.84 5.17
N PRO A 587 -40.71 21.97 4.75
CA PRO A 587 -40.37 23.29 5.28
C PRO A 587 -40.46 23.41 6.81
N SER A 588 -41.30 22.60 7.47
CA SER A 588 -41.48 22.62 8.94
C SER A 588 -40.34 22.00 9.73
N ASP A 589 -39.46 21.20 9.09
CA ASP A 589 -38.40 20.45 9.78
C ASP A 589 -37.08 21.24 9.85
N TRP A 590 -37.11 22.52 9.50
CA TRP A 590 -35.93 23.40 9.45
C TRP A 590 -35.16 23.43 10.77
N GLU A 591 -35.84 23.33 11.91
CA GLU A 591 -35.20 23.44 13.23
C GLU A 591 -34.34 22.21 13.50
N ALA A 592 -34.89 21.00 13.34
CA ALA A 592 -34.16 19.75 13.52
C ALA A 592 -33.01 19.63 12.51
N PHE A 593 -33.26 19.98 11.25
CA PHE A 593 -32.23 19.97 10.21
C PHE A 593 -31.11 20.98 10.53
N GLY A 594 -31.45 22.19 10.97
CA GLY A 594 -30.51 23.23 11.33
C GLY A 594 -29.68 22.91 12.57
N GLN A 595 -30.27 22.23 13.57
CA GLN A 595 -29.52 21.74 14.73
C GLN A 595 -28.46 20.71 14.32
N ARG A 596 -28.83 19.75 13.47
CA ARG A 596 -27.90 18.74 12.95
C ARG A 596 -26.79 19.34 12.08
N ALA A 597 -27.18 20.24 11.17
CA ALA A 597 -26.23 21.00 10.36
C ALA A 597 -25.21 21.76 11.21
N ARG A 598 -25.68 22.39 12.29
CA ARG A 598 -24.83 23.13 13.20
C ARG A 598 -23.85 22.22 13.95
N ILE A 599 -24.31 21.06 14.44
CA ILE A 599 -23.45 20.07 15.10
C ILE A 599 -22.36 19.57 14.15
N ALA A 600 -22.74 19.19 12.94
CA ALA A 600 -21.80 18.72 11.93
C ALA A 600 -20.78 19.82 11.56
N MET A 601 -21.26 21.03 11.28
CA MET A 601 -20.41 22.18 10.97
C MET A 601 -19.44 22.50 12.10
N GLN A 602 -19.89 22.61 13.34
CA GLN A 602 -19.03 22.85 14.51
C GLN A 602 -17.96 21.78 14.65
N SER A 603 -18.35 20.50 14.53
CA SER A 603 -17.42 19.37 14.67
C SER A 603 -16.34 19.36 13.58
N TRP A 604 -16.73 19.69 12.34
CA TRP A 604 -15.76 19.88 11.25
C TRP A 604 -14.82 21.04 11.55
N LEU A 605 -15.33 22.20 11.96
CA LEU A 605 -14.50 23.37 12.26
C LEU A 605 -13.53 23.10 13.42
N ASP A 606 -13.97 22.41 14.47
CA ASP A 606 -13.12 22.00 15.59
C ASP A 606 -12.00 21.04 15.14
N GLY A 607 -12.33 20.10 14.26
CA GLY A 607 -11.38 19.18 13.65
C GLY A 607 -10.38 19.86 12.71
N LEU A 608 -10.85 20.78 11.88
CA LEU A 608 -10.04 21.53 10.91
C LEU A 608 -9.03 22.46 11.61
N GLY A 609 -9.31 22.89 12.84
CA GLY A 609 -8.39 23.73 13.60
C GLY A 609 -8.15 25.07 12.90
N PRO A 610 -6.91 25.52 12.70
CA PRO A 610 -6.63 26.80 12.04
C PRO A 610 -7.19 26.94 10.61
N LEU A 611 -7.33 25.83 9.88
CA LEU A 611 -7.96 25.82 8.56
C LEU A 611 -9.45 26.24 8.59
N ALA A 612 -10.12 26.14 9.74
CA ALA A 612 -11.49 26.63 9.94
C ALA A 612 -11.63 28.14 9.66
N SER A 613 -10.55 28.92 9.74
CA SER A 613 -10.56 30.35 9.42
C SER A 613 -10.86 30.66 7.94
N CYS A 614 -10.72 29.66 7.05
CA CYS A 614 -11.17 29.77 5.66
C CYS A 614 -12.70 29.78 5.53
N PHE A 615 -13.45 29.31 6.53
CA PHE A 615 -14.90 29.24 6.49
C PHE A 615 -15.50 30.65 6.39
N ALA A 616 -16.26 30.91 5.33
CA ALA A 616 -16.66 32.26 4.95
C ALA A 616 -17.46 33.00 6.04
N PRO A 617 -18.37 32.35 6.81
CA PRO A 617 -19.06 33.00 7.93
C PRO A 617 -18.13 33.49 9.03
N LEU A 618 -17.11 32.72 9.44
CA LEU A 618 -16.17 33.14 10.48
C LEU A 618 -15.35 34.34 10.00
N ARG A 619 -14.88 34.30 8.76
CA ARG A 619 -14.11 35.37 8.13
C ARG A 619 -14.95 36.65 7.97
N ARG A 620 -16.17 36.53 7.47
CA ARG A 620 -17.07 37.66 7.15
C ARG A 620 -17.56 38.38 8.40
N PHE A 621 -17.85 37.64 9.47
CA PHE A 621 -18.40 38.23 10.69
C PHE A 621 -17.34 38.53 11.75
N ALA A 622 -16.12 38.02 11.58
CA ALA A 622 -15.04 38.11 12.58
C ALA A 622 -15.52 37.72 13.98
N ALA A 623 -16.24 36.60 14.06
CA ALA A 623 -16.90 36.10 15.27
C ALA A 623 -16.63 34.59 15.44
N ALA A 624 -16.71 34.09 16.67
CA ALA A 624 -16.68 32.66 16.93
C ALA A 624 -17.93 31.97 16.37
N PHE A 625 -17.85 30.67 16.06
CA PHE A 625 -19.01 29.95 15.50
C PHE A 625 -20.21 29.94 16.46
N ASP A 626 -19.96 29.93 17.78
CA ASP A 626 -20.98 30.06 18.82
C ASP A 626 -21.79 31.35 18.74
N ASP A 627 -21.22 32.40 18.17
CA ASP A 627 -21.83 33.71 17.95
C ASP A 627 -22.49 33.85 16.57
N ILE A 628 -22.57 32.76 15.80
CA ILE A 628 -23.23 32.72 14.49
C ILE A 628 -24.45 31.79 14.62
N ALA A 629 -25.60 32.22 14.13
CA ALA A 629 -26.82 31.43 13.98
C ALA A 629 -26.94 30.92 12.54
N VAL A 630 -27.71 29.85 12.35
CA VAL A 630 -28.10 29.34 11.03
C VAL A 630 -29.61 29.43 10.84
N ALA A 631 -30.03 30.01 9.72
CA ALA A 631 -31.38 29.90 9.20
C ALA A 631 -31.43 28.84 8.12
N VAL A 632 -32.36 27.89 8.21
CA VAL A 632 -32.50 26.82 7.23
C VAL A 632 -33.81 26.97 6.48
N ARG A 633 -33.74 26.97 5.15
CA ARG A 633 -34.91 26.91 4.27
C ARG A 633 -34.87 25.61 3.48
N ILE A 634 -35.90 24.79 3.65
CA ILE A 634 -36.04 23.50 2.96
C ILE A 634 -37.03 23.66 1.80
N TYR A 635 -36.56 23.44 0.58
CA TYR A 635 -37.38 23.46 -0.64
C TYR A 635 -36.92 22.33 -1.57
N ALA A 636 -37.52 21.15 -1.42
CA ALA A 636 -37.11 19.96 -2.16
C ALA A 636 -37.05 20.25 -3.69
N PRO A 637 -35.95 19.85 -4.38
CA PRO A 637 -34.87 18.96 -3.93
C PRO A 637 -33.65 19.66 -3.29
N ARG A 638 -33.77 20.89 -2.80
CA ARG A 638 -32.64 21.70 -2.29
C ARG A 638 -32.86 22.18 -0.86
N VAL A 639 -31.75 22.55 -0.22
CA VAL A 639 -31.72 23.21 1.08
C VAL A 639 -30.83 24.44 1.00
N THR A 640 -31.27 25.54 1.62
CA THR A 640 -30.47 26.75 1.79
C THR A 640 -30.16 26.95 3.26
N MET A 641 -28.89 27.19 3.54
CA MET A 641 -28.37 27.57 4.85
C MET A 641 -27.93 29.03 4.80
N THR A 642 -28.45 29.85 5.70
CA THR A 642 -28.06 31.26 5.83
C THR A 642 -27.46 31.51 7.20
N TRP A 643 -26.19 31.88 7.23
CA TRP A 643 -25.44 32.18 8.45
C TRP A 643 -25.57 33.66 8.83
N LEU A 644 -25.87 33.91 10.10
CA LEU A 644 -26.23 35.22 10.66
C LEU A 644 -25.52 35.45 11.99
N PRO A 645 -24.85 36.58 12.24
CA PRO A 645 -24.27 36.87 13.56
C PRO A 645 -25.35 37.09 14.62
N ARG A 646 -25.23 36.42 15.78
CA ARG A 646 -26.26 36.38 16.84
C ARG A 646 -26.47 37.70 17.57
N PHE A 647 -25.46 38.56 17.62
CA PHE A 647 -25.42 39.78 18.44
C PHE A 647 -25.79 41.07 17.71
N GLN A 648 -26.13 41.03 16.42
CA GLN A 648 -26.37 42.26 15.65
C GLN A 648 -27.69 42.97 15.99
N ILE A 649 -28.67 42.32 16.63
CA ILE A 649 -29.92 42.98 17.03
C ILE A 649 -29.75 43.58 18.44
N ARG A 650 -29.89 44.90 18.54
CA ARG A 650 -29.84 45.62 19.82
C ARG A 650 -31.01 45.10 20.68
N ASN A 651 -30.68 44.40 21.77
CA ASN A 651 -31.59 43.79 22.76
C ASN A 651 -32.24 42.43 22.38
N GLU A 652 -31.79 41.72 21.34
CA GLU A 652 -32.30 40.38 21.01
C GLU A 652 -31.18 39.49 20.46
N VAL A 653 -30.67 38.55 21.27
CA VAL A 653 -29.66 37.59 20.80
C VAL A 653 -30.38 36.47 20.06
N LEU A 654 -30.02 36.23 18.79
CA LEU A 654 -30.63 35.13 18.03
C LEU A 654 -30.32 33.78 18.70
N PRO A 655 -31.25 32.83 18.70
CA PRO A 655 -30.93 31.44 19.02
C PRO A 655 -29.99 30.85 17.97
N PRO A 656 -29.27 29.75 18.27
CA PRO A 656 -28.30 29.15 17.35
C PRO A 656 -28.88 28.66 16.02
N VAL A 657 -30.17 28.33 16.01
CA VAL A 657 -30.94 27.95 14.81
C VAL A 657 -32.20 28.81 14.79
N VAL A 658 -32.52 29.40 13.65
CA VAL A 658 -33.63 30.34 13.47
C VAL A 658 -34.46 29.98 12.24
N ASP A 659 -35.74 30.33 12.27
CA ASP A 659 -36.60 30.23 11.11
C ASP A 659 -36.16 31.23 10.03
N ASP A 660 -36.22 30.81 8.78
CA ASP A 660 -35.80 31.61 7.63
C ASP A 660 -36.61 32.91 7.44
N SER A 661 -37.82 33.01 8.00
CA SER A 661 -38.58 34.27 8.06
C SER A 661 -37.81 35.41 8.74
N VAL A 662 -36.79 35.10 9.55
CA VAL A 662 -35.88 36.11 10.11
C VAL A 662 -35.24 36.97 9.03
N LEU A 663 -35.00 36.44 7.82
CA LEU A 663 -34.39 37.17 6.71
C LEU A 663 -35.25 38.35 6.24
N SER A 664 -36.58 38.24 6.35
CA SER A 664 -37.49 39.35 6.05
C SER A 664 -37.29 40.56 6.97
N ARG A 665 -36.81 40.32 8.20
CA ARG A 665 -36.47 41.35 9.20
C ARG A 665 -35.03 41.87 9.02
N TRP A 666 -34.24 41.29 8.11
CA TRP A 666 -32.79 41.49 7.95
C TRP A 666 -32.40 42.16 6.62
N GLN A 667 -33.27 42.98 6.03
CA GLN A 667 -33.09 43.58 4.71
C GLN A 667 -31.84 44.49 4.52
N HIS A 668 -31.10 44.82 5.60
CA HIS A 668 -29.93 45.71 5.56
C HIS A 668 -28.71 45.20 6.38
N ARG A 669 -28.58 43.88 6.60
CA ARG A 669 -27.54 43.31 7.46
C ARG A 669 -26.71 42.24 6.75
N SER A 670 -25.49 42.02 7.23
CA SER A 670 -24.58 41.04 6.66
C SER A 670 -25.04 39.62 6.98
N PHE A 671 -25.18 38.79 5.95
CA PHE A 671 -25.41 37.35 6.04
C PHE A 671 -24.54 36.63 5.01
N GLN A 672 -24.33 35.33 5.20
CA GLN A 672 -23.68 34.44 4.24
C GLN A 672 -24.64 33.32 3.90
N MET A 673 -24.93 33.09 2.63
CA MET A 673 -25.95 32.13 2.20
C MET A 673 -25.33 31.09 1.27
N SER A 674 -25.61 29.83 1.55
CA SER A 674 -25.16 28.69 0.73
C SER A 674 -26.34 27.78 0.42
N THR A 675 -26.32 27.16 -0.75
CA THR A 675 -27.39 26.25 -1.21
C THR A 675 -26.77 24.92 -1.63
N ALA A 676 -27.36 23.83 -1.15
CA ALA A 676 -26.95 22.47 -1.46
C ALA A 676 -28.13 21.63 -1.95
N GLN A 677 -27.84 20.52 -2.63
CA GLN A 677 -28.84 19.49 -2.91
C GLN A 677 -29.21 18.77 -1.62
N MET A 678 -30.47 18.38 -1.48
CA MET A 678 -30.92 17.58 -0.34
C MET A 678 -30.23 16.22 -0.37
N PRO A 679 -29.71 15.70 0.75
CA PRO A 679 -29.04 14.41 0.73
C PRO A 679 -30.07 13.30 0.56
N THR A 680 -29.65 12.19 -0.03
CA THR A 680 -30.53 11.00 -0.15
C THR A 680 -30.50 10.15 1.12
N ALA A 681 -29.40 10.21 1.87
CA ALA A 681 -29.18 9.51 3.13
C ALA A 681 -29.53 10.38 4.35
N ALA A 682 -30.05 9.75 5.42
CA ALA A 682 -30.41 10.42 6.67
C ALA A 682 -29.23 11.13 7.33
N ASN A 683 -28.03 10.57 7.22
CA ASN A 683 -26.79 11.13 7.78
C ASN A 683 -25.96 11.90 6.74
N GLY A 684 -26.48 12.09 5.52
CA GLY A 684 -25.82 12.90 4.47
C GLY A 684 -25.68 14.39 4.79
N ILE A 685 -26.21 14.86 5.93
CA ILE A 685 -25.94 16.21 6.45
C ILE A 685 -24.44 16.45 6.68
N TRP A 686 -23.69 15.39 7.03
CA TRP A 686 -22.24 15.46 7.25
C TRP A 686 -21.47 15.68 5.96
N GLN A 687 -21.92 15.08 4.86
CA GLN A 687 -21.38 15.33 3.52
C GLN A 687 -21.70 16.75 3.06
N ILE A 688 -22.97 17.19 3.16
CA ILE A 688 -23.35 18.55 2.76
C ILE A 688 -22.54 19.61 3.50
N THR A 689 -22.36 19.46 4.81
CA THR A 689 -21.59 20.42 5.60
C THR A 689 -20.10 20.38 5.24
N ARG A 690 -19.51 19.21 4.98
CA ARG A 690 -18.13 19.09 4.45
C ARG A 690 -18.01 19.80 3.11
N ASP A 691 -18.92 19.55 2.17
CA ASP A 691 -18.85 20.10 0.81
C ASP A 691 -19.01 21.63 0.80
N LEU A 692 -19.86 22.17 1.69
CA LEU A 692 -20.00 23.60 1.89
C LEU A 692 -18.72 24.23 2.45
N ILE A 693 -18.09 23.59 3.44
CA ILE A 693 -16.79 24.02 3.95
C ILE A 693 -15.73 23.94 2.85
N ALA A 694 -15.74 22.86 2.06
CA ALA A 694 -14.77 22.65 1.00
C ALA A 694 -14.83 23.76 -0.07
N ALA A 695 -16.03 24.23 -0.40
CA ALA A 695 -16.21 25.40 -1.27
C ALA A 695 -15.59 26.67 -0.67
N ASP A 696 -15.76 26.92 0.63
CA ASP A 696 -15.18 28.09 1.30
C ASP A 696 -13.65 27.99 1.43
N ILE A 697 -13.11 26.79 1.74
CA ILE A 697 -11.66 26.54 1.76
C ILE A 697 -11.08 26.77 0.36
N THR A 698 -11.72 26.24 -0.68
CA THR A 698 -11.30 26.43 -2.08
C THR A 698 -11.05 27.91 -2.41
N GLU A 699 -11.94 28.79 -1.97
CA GLU A 699 -11.86 30.22 -2.26
C GLU A 699 -10.80 30.94 -1.40
N ASN A 700 -10.63 30.54 -0.12
CA ASN A 700 -9.87 31.31 0.87
C ASN A 700 -8.53 30.66 1.29
N PHE A 701 -8.20 29.47 0.80
CA PHE A 701 -7.06 28.67 1.27
C PHE A 701 -5.71 29.38 1.10
N ALA A 702 -5.39 29.85 -0.11
CA ALA A 702 -4.07 30.41 -0.43
C ALA A 702 -3.73 31.60 0.48
N ASP A 703 -4.66 32.57 0.60
CA ASP A 703 -4.52 33.73 1.49
C ASP A 703 -4.31 33.32 2.95
N THR A 704 -5.11 32.37 3.42
CA THR A 704 -5.11 31.92 4.82
C THR A 704 -3.83 31.15 5.14
N ALA A 705 -3.42 30.25 4.25
CA ALA A 705 -2.18 29.48 4.38
C ALA A 705 -0.98 30.41 4.42
N LEU A 706 -0.89 31.38 3.51
CA LEU A 706 0.19 32.37 3.51
C LEU A 706 0.17 33.22 4.79
N GLN A 707 -1.00 33.73 5.20
CA GLN A 707 -1.11 34.55 6.41
C GLN A 707 -0.62 33.80 7.66
N ILE A 708 -1.03 32.53 7.83
CA ILE A 708 -0.60 31.71 8.96
C ILE A 708 0.91 31.44 8.85
N ALA A 709 1.41 31.03 7.69
CA ALA A 709 2.83 30.72 7.48
C ALA A 709 3.75 31.90 7.86
N LEU A 710 3.32 33.15 7.57
CA LEU A 710 4.09 34.35 7.89
C LEU A 710 4.12 34.70 9.39
N GLN A 711 3.20 34.18 10.19
CA GLN A 711 3.17 34.40 11.64
C GLN A 711 4.19 33.54 12.40
N HIS A 712 4.58 32.41 11.81
CA HIS A 712 5.53 31.47 12.40
C HIS A 712 6.95 31.69 11.87
N ALA A 713 7.95 31.27 12.64
CA ALA A 713 9.33 31.21 12.14
C ALA A 713 9.47 29.93 11.30
N GLY A 714 9.96 30.06 10.07
CA GLY A 714 10.05 28.96 9.12
C GLY A 714 10.39 29.44 7.72
N VAL A 715 10.26 28.55 6.74
CA VAL A 715 10.67 28.79 5.35
C VAL A 715 9.89 29.96 4.74
N ALA A 716 8.56 29.97 4.89
CA ALA A 716 7.71 30.98 4.29
C ALA A 716 8.02 32.41 4.76
N ARG A 717 8.24 32.58 6.07
CA ARG A 717 8.62 33.88 6.64
C ARG A 717 10.00 34.33 6.17
N ASN A 718 10.95 33.40 6.03
CA ASN A 718 12.28 33.71 5.52
C ASN A 718 12.21 34.16 4.06
N GLU A 719 11.52 33.41 3.20
CA GLU A 719 11.31 33.79 1.78
C GLU A 719 10.66 35.17 1.67
N ALA A 720 9.59 35.42 2.42
CA ALA A 720 8.89 36.71 2.39
C ALA A 720 9.77 37.86 2.90
N ARG A 721 10.57 37.65 3.97
CA ARG A 721 11.51 38.67 4.48
C ARG A 721 12.50 39.08 3.41
N VAL A 722 13.16 38.10 2.77
CA VAL A 722 14.19 38.34 1.76
C VAL A 722 13.59 38.99 0.52
N TYR A 723 12.43 38.51 0.07
CA TYR A 723 11.72 39.12 -1.05
C TYR A 723 11.33 40.59 -0.77
N GLN A 724 10.77 40.88 0.40
CA GLN A 724 10.39 42.26 0.77
C GLN A 724 11.61 43.18 0.88
N ALA A 725 12.73 42.71 1.45
CA ALA A 725 13.98 43.46 1.51
C ALA A 725 14.50 43.78 0.10
N ALA A 726 14.51 42.79 -0.80
CA ALA A 726 14.91 42.95 -2.19
C ALA A 726 14.01 43.96 -2.94
N ALA A 727 12.69 43.90 -2.72
CA ALA A 727 11.74 44.82 -3.34
C ALA A 727 11.92 46.26 -2.86
N ARG A 728 12.19 46.47 -1.56
CA ARG A 728 12.50 47.80 -1.00
C ARG A 728 13.77 48.39 -1.62
N LEU A 729 14.85 47.62 -1.67
CA LEU A 729 16.12 48.05 -2.28
C LEU A 729 15.96 48.40 -3.76
N ARG A 730 15.14 47.65 -4.51
CA ARG A 730 14.81 47.97 -5.91
C ARG A 730 14.01 49.25 -6.05
N ASN A 731 13.04 49.49 -5.15
CA ASN A 731 12.23 50.70 -5.16
C ASN A 731 13.01 51.95 -4.73
N GLU A 732 14.01 51.80 -3.85
CA GLU A 732 14.89 52.87 -3.38
C GLU A 732 16.05 53.16 -4.37
N ALA A 733 16.31 52.26 -5.33
CA ALA A 733 17.34 52.45 -6.33
C ALA A 733 17.01 53.63 -7.26
N PRO A 734 18.02 54.44 -7.65
CA PRO A 734 17.81 55.54 -8.60
C PRO A 734 17.16 55.08 -9.91
N PRO A 735 16.31 55.90 -10.56
CA PRO A 735 15.74 55.57 -11.87
C PRO A 735 16.86 55.26 -12.88
N GLY A 736 16.81 54.07 -13.49
CA GLY A 736 17.82 53.62 -14.44
C GLY A 736 19.09 53.04 -13.80
N PHE A 737 19.09 52.70 -12.51
CA PHE A 737 20.20 51.99 -11.86
C PHE A 737 20.46 50.64 -12.55
N THR A 738 21.67 50.46 -13.05
CA THR A 738 22.14 49.24 -13.75
C THR A 738 23.19 48.44 -12.95
N GLY A 739 23.50 48.87 -11.72
CA GLY A 739 24.44 48.16 -10.84
C GLY A 739 23.83 46.92 -10.16
N GLN A 740 24.68 46.11 -9.53
CA GLN A 740 24.22 45.02 -8.66
C GLN A 740 23.77 45.58 -7.31
N LEU A 741 22.53 45.27 -6.91
CA LEU A 741 22.05 45.50 -5.55
C LEU A 741 22.58 44.38 -4.64
N ASP A 742 23.12 44.76 -3.49
CA ASP A 742 23.51 43.82 -2.44
C ASP A 742 22.24 43.34 -1.71
N ILE A 743 21.74 42.19 -2.13
CA ILE A 743 20.49 41.59 -1.67
C ILE A 743 20.84 40.26 -1.01
N GLU A 744 20.43 40.09 0.25
CA GLU A 744 20.47 38.80 0.95
C GLU A 744 19.79 37.72 0.08
N ARG A 745 20.39 36.53 -0.07
CA ARG A 745 19.83 35.44 -0.88
C ARG A 745 19.69 34.17 -0.06
N LEU A 746 18.52 33.53 -0.18
CA LEU A 746 18.28 32.20 0.38
C LEU A 746 18.72 31.09 -0.56
N TYR A 747 18.68 31.36 -1.87
CA TYR A 747 18.96 30.40 -2.93
C TYR A 747 20.13 30.87 -3.79
N PRO A 748 20.82 29.94 -4.50
CA PRO A 748 21.91 30.27 -5.41
C PRO A 748 21.60 31.41 -6.38
N ALA A 749 22.63 32.19 -6.68
CA ALA A 749 22.57 33.34 -7.57
C ALA A 749 22.61 32.93 -9.05
N ALA A 750 21.94 33.68 -9.92
CA ALA A 750 22.21 33.65 -11.35
C ALA A 750 23.70 33.91 -11.63
N ASP A 751 24.32 33.06 -12.43
CA ASP A 751 25.76 33.00 -12.71
C ASP A 751 26.11 33.34 -14.17
N ILE A 752 25.12 33.39 -15.06
CA ILE A 752 25.29 33.78 -16.47
C ILE A 752 24.34 34.90 -16.89
N ALA A 753 24.68 35.60 -17.97
CA ALA A 753 23.78 36.62 -18.53
C ALA A 753 22.54 35.98 -19.17
N PRO A 754 21.33 36.54 -18.95
CA PRO A 754 20.13 36.04 -19.59
C PRO A 754 20.20 36.19 -21.10
N SER A 755 19.88 35.11 -21.81
CA SER A 755 19.89 35.04 -23.28
C SER A 755 18.68 34.23 -23.76
N PRO A 756 18.09 34.52 -24.94
CA PRO A 756 17.08 33.67 -25.57
C PRO A 756 17.54 32.22 -25.81
N SER A 757 18.86 31.98 -25.85
CA SER A 757 19.47 30.64 -25.93
C SER A 757 19.61 29.94 -24.57
N HIS A 758 19.31 30.63 -23.46
CA HIS A 758 19.37 30.08 -22.11
C HIS A 758 17.94 29.90 -21.56
N PRO A 759 17.47 28.66 -21.40
CA PRO A 759 16.08 28.34 -21.05
C PRO A 759 15.70 28.81 -19.64
N PHE A 760 16.69 28.89 -18.76
CA PHE A 760 16.54 29.28 -17.36
C PHE A 760 16.91 30.75 -17.14
N GLY A 761 16.92 31.57 -18.20
CA GLY A 761 17.32 32.97 -18.14
C GLY A 761 18.81 33.10 -17.82
N GLY A 762 19.14 33.41 -16.57
CA GLY A 762 20.51 33.74 -16.12
C GLY A 762 21.23 32.66 -15.33
N TYR A 763 20.80 31.40 -15.41
CA TYR A 763 21.43 30.29 -14.69
C TYR A 763 22.08 29.29 -15.64
N SER A 764 23.32 28.89 -15.36
CA SER A 764 23.91 27.69 -15.92
C SER A 764 23.17 26.46 -15.39
N PHE A 765 23.36 25.31 -16.04
CA PHE A 765 22.68 24.07 -15.65
C PHE A 765 23.04 23.62 -14.23
N GLU A 766 24.32 23.69 -13.87
CA GLU A 766 24.79 23.30 -12.54
C GLU A 766 24.22 24.23 -11.45
N THR A 767 24.20 25.53 -11.71
CA THR A 767 23.65 26.50 -10.76
C THR A 767 22.12 26.38 -10.68
N MET A 768 21.43 26.12 -11.79
CA MET A 768 19.98 25.88 -11.81
C MET A 768 19.62 24.58 -11.09
N TYR A 769 20.43 23.55 -11.22
CA TYR A 769 20.28 22.31 -10.46
C TYR A 769 20.39 22.57 -8.96
N CYS A 770 21.47 23.21 -8.52
CA CYS A 770 21.66 23.58 -7.11
C CYS A 770 20.51 24.47 -6.60
N TYR A 771 20.02 25.39 -7.43
CA TYR A 771 18.88 26.24 -7.12
C TYR A 771 17.59 25.42 -6.92
N ALA A 772 17.28 24.53 -7.86
CA ALA A 772 16.10 23.66 -7.78
C ALA A 772 16.15 22.76 -6.54
N VAL A 773 17.29 22.12 -6.27
CA VAL A 773 17.49 21.27 -5.08
C VAL A 773 17.25 22.08 -3.79
N ALA A 774 17.80 23.29 -3.68
CA ALA A 774 17.62 24.13 -2.50
C ALA A 774 16.15 24.56 -2.31
N VAL A 775 15.45 24.90 -3.40
CA VAL A 775 14.03 25.25 -3.38
C VAL A 775 13.16 24.05 -2.98
N ILE A 776 13.43 22.86 -3.52
CA ILE A 776 12.67 21.64 -3.23
C ILE A 776 12.87 21.20 -1.78
N ASP A 777 14.10 21.25 -1.25
CA ASP A 777 14.38 20.95 0.17
C ASP A 777 13.61 21.90 1.09
N ALA A 778 13.70 23.20 0.81
CA ALA A 778 12.95 24.21 1.53
C ALA A 778 11.42 23.99 1.39
N ALA A 779 10.93 23.55 0.23
CA ALA A 779 9.51 23.27 0.02
C ALA A 779 9.02 22.08 0.87
N MET A 780 9.80 20.99 0.95
CA MET A 780 9.45 19.84 1.79
C MET A 780 9.38 20.22 3.27
N ARG A 781 10.36 21.00 3.76
CA ARG A 781 10.32 21.56 5.12
C ARG A 781 9.13 22.49 5.34
N CYS A 782 8.87 23.38 4.39
CA CYS A 782 7.72 24.29 4.44
C CYS A 782 6.39 23.52 4.45
N TYR A 783 6.28 22.41 3.71
CA TYR A 783 5.10 21.55 3.75
C TYR A 783 4.89 20.90 5.13
N LEU A 784 5.97 20.44 5.78
CA LEU A 784 5.91 19.93 7.15
C LEU A 784 5.49 21.01 8.16
N GLU A 785 6.06 22.20 8.04
CA GLU A 785 5.69 23.38 8.82
C GLU A 785 4.20 23.72 8.63
N LEU A 786 3.75 23.89 7.38
CA LEU A 786 2.36 24.22 7.03
C LEU A 786 1.37 23.16 7.51
N SER A 787 1.63 21.88 7.26
CA SER A 787 0.73 20.80 7.72
C SER A 787 0.63 20.75 9.25
N SER A 788 1.70 21.08 9.98
CA SER A 788 1.67 21.17 11.44
C SER A 788 0.87 22.38 11.95
N TRP A 789 0.88 23.51 11.23
CA TRP A 789 0.23 24.74 11.66
C TRP A 789 -1.21 24.87 11.18
N LEU A 790 -1.51 24.45 9.95
CA LEU A 790 -2.84 24.58 9.35
C LEU A 790 -3.74 23.38 9.66
N THR A 791 -3.19 22.17 9.65
CA THR A 791 -3.96 20.92 9.70
C THR A 791 -3.48 19.97 10.81
N PRO A 792 -3.29 20.45 12.06
CA PRO A 792 -2.64 19.69 13.13
C PRO A 792 -3.33 18.36 13.49
N ARG A 793 -4.64 18.24 13.24
CA ARG A 793 -5.44 17.04 13.56
C ARG A 793 -5.53 16.02 12.44
N PHE A 794 -5.16 16.37 11.21
CA PHE A 794 -5.14 15.39 10.13
C PHE A 794 -3.99 14.39 10.32
N GLY A 795 -2.86 14.88 10.83
CA GLY A 795 -1.65 14.07 11.02
C GLY A 795 -1.24 13.40 9.71
N ARG A 796 -1.11 12.08 9.74
CA ARG A 796 -0.71 11.25 8.59
C ARG A 796 -1.89 10.76 7.74
N ALA A 797 -3.10 11.25 8.00
CA ALA A 797 -4.21 11.08 7.08
C ALA A 797 -4.13 12.03 5.87
N LEU A 798 -3.23 13.03 5.87
CA LEU A 798 -2.88 13.77 4.66
C LEU A 798 -2.03 12.85 3.76
N PRO A 799 -2.38 12.66 2.47
CA PRO A 799 -1.69 11.71 1.59
C PRO A 799 -0.16 11.85 1.56
N LEU A 800 0.39 13.04 1.28
CA LEU A 800 1.84 13.24 1.22
C LEU A 800 2.50 13.09 2.60
N ARG A 801 1.90 13.66 3.66
CA ARG A 801 2.39 13.53 5.05
C ARG A 801 2.41 12.08 5.51
N GLY A 802 1.41 11.30 5.08
CA GLY A 802 1.27 9.88 5.32
C GLY A 802 2.37 9.05 4.67
N LEU A 803 3.06 9.57 3.65
CA LEU A 803 4.17 8.91 2.96
C LEU A 803 5.55 9.37 3.45
N MET A 804 5.65 10.52 4.12
CA MET A 804 6.92 11.08 4.61
C MET A 804 7.52 10.26 5.76
N PRO A 805 8.86 10.02 5.79
CA PRO A 805 9.87 10.67 4.95
C PRO A 805 9.89 10.12 3.53
N VAL A 806 10.08 11.04 2.58
CA VAL A 806 10.09 10.75 1.15
C VAL A 806 11.38 11.21 0.48
N GLU A 807 11.73 10.54 -0.61
CA GLU A 807 12.65 11.05 -1.62
C GLU A 807 11.84 11.77 -2.70
N PHE A 808 12.15 13.04 -2.93
CA PHE A 808 11.74 13.75 -4.14
C PHE A 808 12.54 13.19 -5.31
N PHE A 809 11.91 12.37 -6.14
CA PHE A 809 12.55 11.65 -7.24
C PHE A 809 12.12 12.23 -8.58
N GLY A 810 13.06 12.74 -9.37
CA GLY A 810 12.71 13.40 -10.63
C GLY A 810 13.86 13.67 -11.58
N SER A 811 13.53 14.26 -12.73
CA SER A 811 14.46 14.74 -13.75
C SER A 811 14.08 16.15 -14.21
N MET A 812 15.08 17.00 -14.41
CA MET A 812 14.98 18.27 -15.14
C MET A 812 15.27 18.00 -16.61
N PHE A 813 14.49 18.56 -17.54
CA PHE A 813 14.72 18.37 -18.97
C PHE A 813 14.79 19.68 -19.76
N TYR A 814 15.64 19.68 -20.79
CA TYR A 814 15.91 20.80 -21.69
C TYR A 814 16.61 20.35 -22.99
N GLU A 815 16.13 20.79 -24.16
CA GLU A 815 16.79 20.61 -25.47
C GLU A 815 17.19 21.97 -26.11
N PRO A 816 18.48 22.34 -26.11
CA PRO A 816 18.96 23.58 -26.74
C PRO A 816 18.97 23.56 -28.28
N ASP A 817 19.34 22.43 -28.86
CA ASP A 817 19.83 22.33 -30.26
C ASP A 817 18.87 21.60 -31.21
N ARG A 818 17.62 21.35 -30.82
CA ARG A 818 16.65 20.71 -31.70
C ARG A 818 16.29 21.64 -32.86
N GLU A 819 16.67 21.27 -34.09
CA GLU A 819 16.25 21.96 -35.30
C GLU A 819 14.72 21.97 -35.38
N ARG A 820 14.14 23.17 -35.29
CA ARG A 820 12.69 23.37 -35.39
C ARG A 820 12.22 22.97 -36.78
N SER A 821 11.30 22.01 -36.85
CA SER A 821 10.63 21.70 -38.10
C SER A 821 9.74 22.89 -38.51
N PRO A 822 9.78 23.37 -39.77
CA PRO A 822 8.87 24.43 -40.25
C PRO A 822 7.38 24.09 -40.15
N TYR A 823 7.05 22.83 -39.83
CA TYR A 823 5.69 22.30 -39.71
C TYR A 823 5.25 22.04 -38.26
N GLU A 824 6.11 22.28 -37.25
CA GLU A 824 5.74 22.20 -35.83
C GLU A 824 5.01 23.49 -35.40
N PHE A 825 3.68 23.51 -35.51
CA PHE A 825 2.84 24.56 -34.94
C PHE A 825 2.36 24.17 -33.54
N GLY A 826 2.97 24.80 -32.53
CA GLY A 826 2.45 24.87 -31.16
C GLY A 826 2.59 23.59 -30.32
N VAL A 827 3.78 23.34 -29.78
CA VAL A 827 4.05 23.13 -28.33
C VAL A 827 5.55 23.41 -28.18
N LEU A 828 5.93 24.44 -27.43
CA LEU A 828 7.30 24.57 -26.94
C LEU A 828 7.53 23.37 -26.00
N LEU A 829 8.51 22.50 -26.25
CA LEU A 829 9.09 21.71 -25.15
C LEU A 829 9.92 22.68 -24.31
N GLU A 830 9.20 23.51 -23.54
CA GLU A 830 9.77 24.43 -22.58
C GLU A 830 10.58 23.63 -21.55
N PRO A 831 11.68 24.19 -21.01
CA PRO A 831 12.37 23.59 -19.87
C PRO A 831 11.38 23.23 -18.76
N GLY A 832 11.50 22.04 -18.20
CA GLY A 832 10.51 21.51 -17.26
C GLY A 832 11.06 20.48 -16.30
N PHE A 833 10.15 19.98 -15.46
CA PHE A 833 10.44 18.98 -14.45
C PHE A 833 9.48 17.80 -14.61
N SER A 834 9.98 16.59 -14.40
CA SER A 834 9.15 15.43 -14.11
C SER A 834 9.53 14.93 -12.73
N TRP A 835 8.56 14.73 -11.84
CA TRP A 835 8.85 14.25 -10.49
C TRP A 835 7.72 13.40 -9.89
N LEU A 836 8.08 12.70 -8.83
CA LEU A 836 7.19 11.99 -7.91
C LEU A 836 7.85 11.91 -6.53
N PHE A 837 7.07 11.55 -5.52
CA PHE A 837 7.61 11.22 -4.20
C PHE A 837 7.82 9.71 -4.08
N ARG A 838 8.90 9.25 -3.43
CA ARG A 838 9.13 7.84 -3.08
C ARG A 838 9.22 7.71 -1.55
N PRO A 839 8.56 6.77 -0.89
CA PRO A 839 8.63 6.65 0.56
C PRO A 839 9.96 5.97 0.94
N LEU A 840 10.64 6.48 1.98
CA LEU A 840 11.94 5.98 2.43
C LEU A 840 11.82 4.94 3.57
N GLY A 841 10.74 4.99 4.36
CA GLY A 841 10.57 4.22 5.60
C GLY A 841 10.17 2.74 5.46
N SER A 842 10.56 2.05 4.38
CA SER A 842 10.13 0.66 4.12
C SER A 842 10.92 -0.42 4.90
N THR A 843 11.93 -0.04 5.69
CA THR A 843 12.81 -1.00 6.37
C THR A 843 12.26 -1.35 7.76
N PRO A 844 12.10 -2.64 8.12
CA PRO A 844 11.68 -3.05 9.45
C PRO A 844 12.61 -2.47 10.54
N GLY A 845 12.04 -1.73 11.49
CA GLY A 845 12.80 -1.08 12.58
C GLY A 845 13.37 0.30 12.25
N TYR A 846 13.13 0.83 11.04
CA TYR A 846 13.43 2.21 10.72
C TYR A 846 12.55 3.15 11.55
N VAL A 847 13.19 4.06 12.29
CA VAL A 847 12.48 5.11 13.03
C VAL A 847 12.19 6.22 12.04
N LEU A 848 10.91 6.51 11.82
CA LEU A 848 10.46 7.59 10.96
C LEU A 848 10.92 8.93 11.55
N ASP A 849 12.01 9.46 11.00
CA ASP A 849 12.41 10.85 11.22
C ASP A 849 11.78 11.73 10.13
N PRO A 850 10.89 12.68 10.48
CA PRO A 850 10.33 13.62 9.52
C PRO A 850 11.38 14.42 8.72
N ASP A 851 12.59 14.55 9.25
CA ASP A 851 13.68 15.32 8.64
C ASP A 851 14.55 14.50 7.66
N ASP A 852 14.35 13.18 7.53
CA ASP A 852 15.10 12.32 6.57
C ASP A 852 14.52 12.39 5.14
N ASN A 853 13.87 13.50 4.75
CA ASN A 853 13.46 13.68 3.37
C ASN A 853 14.70 13.86 2.48
N ARG A 854 14.67 13.26 1.28
CA ARG A 854 15.81 13.27 0.34
C ARG A 854 15.41 13.86 -1.00
N ILE A 855 16.41 14.26 -1.77
CA ILE A 855 16.22 14.77 -3.14
C ILE A 855 17.13 13.99 -4.07
N SER A 856 16.53 13.42 -5.11
CA SER A 856 17.19 12.69 -6.18
C SER A 856 16.71 13.28 -7.50
N LEU A 857 17.47 14.26 -7.97
CA LEU A 857 17.18 15.00 -9.20
C LEU A 857 18.30 14.75 -10.21
N THR A 858 17.93 14.51 -11.46
CA THR A 858 18.84 14.37 -12.61
C THR A 858 18.60 15.47 -13.64
N ILE A 859 19.48 15.61 -14.64
CA ILE A 859 19.36 16.59 -15.73
C ILE A 859 19.47 15.87 -17.06
N ASN A 860 18.49 16.06 -17.95
CA ASN A 860 18.42 15.45 -19.29
C ASN A 860 18.67 13.94 -19.26
N ASP A 861 18.19 13.28 -18.19
CA ASP A 861 18.32 11.85 -18.02
C ASP A 861 17.06 11.19 -18.58
N ASP A 862 17.15 10.76 -19.83
CA ASP A 862 16.09 10.02 -20.51
C ASP A 862 15.82 8.69 -19.82
N ALA A 863 16.86 8.03 -19.27
CA ALA A 863 16.69 6.78 -18.52
C ALA A 863 15.92 7.00 -17.21
N ARG A 864 16.12 8.14 -16.51
CA ARG A 864 15.28 8.54 -15.37
C ARG A 864 13.83 8.78 -15.79
N SER A 865 13.64 9.51 -16.89
CA SER A 865 12.30 9.84 -17.39
C SER A 865 11.54 8.58 -17.82
N ASP A 866 12.25 7.63 -18.43
CA ASP A 866 11.76 6.29 -18.74
C ASP A 866 11.50 5.47 -17.47
N GLU A 867 12.36 5.50 -16.45
CA GLU A 867 12.10 4.81 -15.17
C GLU A 867 10.79 5.31 -14.53
N MET A 868 10.54 6.61 -14.60
CA MET A 868 9.33 7.23 -14.05
C MET A 868 8.05 6.89 -14.83
N THR A 869 8.17 6.69 -16.13
CA THR A 869 7.02 6.50 -17.02
C THR A 869 6.76 5.01 -17.34
N ALA A 870 7.82 4.25 -17.59
CA ALA A 870 7.81 2.88 -18.07
C ALA A 870 8.02 1.84 -16.96
N ASP A 871 8.84 2.12 -15.94
CA ASP A 871 9.11 1.18 -14.83
C ASP A 871 8.28 1.49 -13.57
N ARG A 872 6.97 1.71 -13.78
CA ARG A 872 5.98 1.80 -12.68
C ARG A 872 6.14 0.63 -11.71
N THR A 873 6.50 -0.56 -12.18
CA THR A 873 6.68 -1.74 -11.34
C THR A 873 7.70 -1.52 -10.21
N ARG A 874 8.87 -0.90 -10.48
CA ARG A 874 9.89 -0.63 -9.46
C ARG A 874 9.46 0.46 -8.49
N LEU A 875 8.85 1.52 -8.98
CA LEU A 875 8.31 2.62 -8.18
C LEU A 875 7.21 2.17 -7.20
N TYR A 876 6.32 1.30 -7.69
CA TYR A 876 5.28 0.70 -6.88
C TYR A 876 5.84 -0.27 -5.83
N ALA A 877 7.05 -0.81 -5.98
CA ALA A 877 7.65 -1.70 -4.99
C ALA A 877 7.97 -0.97 -3.68
N SER A 878 8.55 0.24 -3.74
CA SER A 878 8.80 1.06 -2.54
C SER A 878 7.51 1.48 -1.86
N TYR A 879 6.51 1.92 -2.65
CA TYR A 879 5.16 2.21 -2.16
C TYR A 879 4.56 1.03 -1.40
N ARG A 880 4.51 -0.14 -2.03
CA ARG A 880 3.92 -1.36 -1.45
C ARG A 880 4.64 -1.77 -0.18
N SER A 881 5.97 -1.72 -0.18
CA SER A 881 6.76 -2.04 1.01
C SER A 881 6.45 -1.06 2.17
N TYR A 882 6.19 0.21 1.87
CA TYR A 882 5.77 1.18 2.87
C TYR A 882 4.36 0.88 3.42
N ILE A 883 3.37 0.63 2.56
CA ILE A 883 2.01 0.28 3.01
C ILE A 883 2.00 -1.08 3.73
N GLU A 884 2.89 -2.01 3.39
CA GLU A 884 3.08 -3.25 4.15
C GLU A 884 3.57 -3.00 5.58
N ALA A 885 4.43 -2.00 5.78
CA ALA A 885 4.92 -1.62 7.10
C ALA A 885 3.92 -0.73 7.87
N HIS A 886 3.05 -0.03 7.15
CA HIS A 886 2.07 0.94 7.69
C HIS A 886 0.69 0.80 7.05
N PRO A 887 -0.02 -0.32 7.27
CA PRO A 887 -1.31 -0.59 6.64
C PRO A 887 -2.39 0.44 7.01
N GLU A 888 -2.29 1.07 8.18
CA GLU A 888 -3.25 2.05 8.67
C GLU A 888 -3.37 3.32 7.81
N TYR A 889 -2.38 3.59 6.95
CA TYR A 889 -2.40 4.74 6.03
C TYR A 889 -2.83 4.38 4.61
N GLU A 890 -3.06 3.09 4.30
CA GLU A 890 -3.57 2.64 3.01
C GLU A 890 -4.79 3.43 2.48
N PRO A 891 -5.82 3.74 3.29
CA PRO A 891 -7.01 4.40 2.76
C PRO A 891 -6.78 5.88 2.39
N PHE A 892 -5.67 6.47 2.84
CA PHE A 892 -5.30 7.87 2.58
C PHE A 892 -4.12 7.98 1.60
N ALA A 893 -3.30 6.95 1.51
CA ALA A 893 -2.17 6.88 0.60
C ALA A 893 -2.69 6.50 -0.79
N ARG A 894 -2.46 7.37 -1.78
CA ARG A 894 -2.67 6.99 -3.19
C ARG A 894 -1.41 6.37 -3.77
N PRO A 895 -1.55 5.38 -4.68
CA PRO A 895 -0.43 4.94 -5.50
C PRO A 895 0.11 6.14 -6.30
N PHE A 896 1.42 6.33 -6.26
CA PHE A 896 2.11 7.48 -6.87
C PHE A 896 1.66 7.76 -8.30
N SER A 897 1.20 8.98 -8.57
CA SER A 897 1.05 9.50 -9.92
C SER A 897 2.32 10.28 -10.28
N SER A 898 2.95 9.92 -11.40
CA SER A 898 4.04 10.70 -11.98
C SER A 898 3.49 12.05 -12.40
N THR A 899 3.91 13.12 -11.73
CA THR A 899 3.51 14.48 -12.08
C THR A 899 4.49 15.00 -13.12
N HIS A 900 3.95 15.39 -14.27
CA HIS A 900 4.71 16.00 -15.36
C HIS A 900 4.28 17.46 -15.47
N GLY A 901 5.20 18.40 -15.38
CA GLY A 901 4.84 19.82 -15.48
C GLY A 901 5.95 20.81 -15.17
N ARG A 902 5.59 22.08 -15.12
CA ARG A 902 6.50 23.15 -14.72
C ARG A 902 6.45 23.30 -13.20
N ILE A 903 7.55 23.01 -12.51
CA ILE A 903 7.75 23.54 -11.16
C ILE A 903 8.10 25.01 -11.35
N ASP A 904 7.28 25.93 -10.83
CA ASP A 904 7.61 27.36 -10.86
C ASP A 904 8.66 27.69 -9.79
N VAL A 905 9.88 27.20 -10.00
CA VAL A 905 11.01 27.49 -9.11
C VAL A 905 11.42 28.96 -9.16
N PHE A 906 11.01 29.71 -10.19
CA PHE A 906 11.34 31.14 -10.35
C PHE A 906 10.31 32.07 -9.69
N HIS A 907 9.35 31.51 -8.97
CA HIS A 907 8.41 32.29 -8.20
C HIS A 907 9.13 33.17 -7.16
N ARG A 908 8.44 34.20 -6.64
CA ARG A 908 8.99 35.13 -5.64
C ARG A 908 9.25 34.46 -4.29
N THR A 909 8.44 33.46 -3.98
CA THR A 909 8.49 32.60 -2.79
C THR A 909 8.30 31.16 -3.25
N PRO A 910 9.30 30.57 -3.92
CA PRO A 910 9.11 29.34 -4.67
C PRO A 910 8.88 28.12 -3.78
N ALA A 911 9.58 28.02 -2.64
CA ALA A 911 9.35 26.91 -1.71
C ALA A 911 7.95 26.98 -1.08
N THR A 912 7.52 28.19 -0.70
CA THR A 912 6.18 28.41 -0.12
C THR A 912 5.07 28.08 -1.12
N GLN A 913 5.21 28.49 -2.38
CA GLN A 913 4.23 28.21 -3.44
C GLN A 913 4.08 26.70 -3.68
N LEU A 914 5.19 25.96 -3.72
CA LEU A 914 5.17 24.51 -3.89
C LEU A 914 4.53 23.80 -2.70
N ALA A 915 4.90 24.18 -1.48
CA ALA A 915 4.37 23.58 -0.27
C ALA A 915 2.84 23.79 -0.12
N ILE A 916 2.34 24.99 -0.46
CA ILE A 916 0.90 25.27 -0.51
C ILE A 916 0.22 24.43 -1.59
N GLY A 917 0.83 24.27 -2.76
CA GLY A 917 0.32 23.41 -3.82
C GLY A 917 0.23 21.93 -3.41
N TRP A 918 1.22 21.40 -2.69
CA TRP A 918 1.17 20.01 -2.19
C TRP A 918 0.10 19.82 -1.11
N LEU A 919 -0.03 20.77 -0.17
CA LEU A 919 -1.09 20.71 0.84
C LEU A 919 -2.49 20.85 0.22
N TRP A 920 -2.62 21.62 -0.86
CA TRP A 920 -3.87 21.71 -1.62
C TRP A 920 -4.28 20.36 -2.21
N GLU A 921 -3.36 19.64 -2.87
CA GLU A 921 -3.67 18.32 -3.42
C GLU A 921 -4.03 17.31 -2.33
N ASP A 922 -3.36 17.34 -1.17
CA ASP A 922 -3.75 16.51 -0.03
C ASP A 922 -5.18 16.77 0.45
N LEU A 923 -5.56 18.05 0.60
CA LEU A 923 -6.90 18.43 1.01
C LEU A 923 -7.95 18.08 -0.04
N LYS A 924 -7.58 18.12 -1.32
CA LYS A 924 -8.46 17.77 -2.45
C LYS A 924 -8.80 16.29 -2.44
N GLU A 925 -7.81 15.45 -2.19
CA GLU A 925 -7.99 14.00 -2.08
C GLU A 925 -8.90 13.62 -0.91
N LEU A 926 -8.88 14.42 0.15
CA LEU A 926 -9.76 14.26 1.30
C LEU A 926 -11.10 14.99 1.15
N GLY A 927 -11.42 15.57 -0.02
CA GLY A 927 -12.69 16.25 -0.29
C GLY A 927 -12.88 17.60 0.41
N PHE A 928 -11.80 18.25 0.86
CA PHE A 928 -11.83 19.55 1.54
C PHE A 928 -11.51 20.74 0.62
N VAL A 929 -11.16 20.53 -0.64
CA VAL A 929 -11.08 21.57 -1.67
C VAL A 929 -11.57 21.05 -3.02
N ASN A 930 -12.04 21.96 -3.86
CA ASN A 930 -12.60 21.71 -5.19
C ASN A 930 -11.78 22.48 -6.24
N GLY A 931 -11.23 21.82 -7.25
CA GLY A 931 -10.52 22.53 -8.31
C GLY A 931 -9.50 21.68 -9.07
N ILE A 932 -9.17 22.12 -10.29
CA ILE A 932 -8.23 21.40 -11.17
C ILE A 932 -6.78 21.65 -10.74
N SER A 933 -6.47 22.83 -10.20
CA SER A 933 -5.11 23.23 -9.78
C SER A 933 -5.13 24.13 -8.55
N SER A 934 -4.06 24.08 -7.75
CA SER A 934 -3.82 25.04 -6.66
C SER A 934 -3.89 26.49 -7.17
N PRO A 935 -4.41 27.44 -6.35
CA PRO A 935 -4.27 28.87 -6.63
C PRO A 935 -2.79 29.27 -6.73
N ASN A 936 -2.47 30.21 -7.63
CA ASN A 936 -1.18 30.90 -7.64
C ASN A 936 -1.21 32.04 -6.61
N LEU A 937 -0.19 32.11 -5.73
CA LEU A 937 -0.02 33.19 -4.73
C LEU A 937 0.38 34.53 -5.35
#